data_AF-A0A1W0A9W8-F1
#
_entry.id   AF-A0A1W0A9W8-F1
#
_cell.length_a   1.000
_cell.length_b   1.000
_cell.length_c   1.000
_cell.angle_alpha   90.00
_cell.angle_beta   90.00
_cell.angle_gamma   90.00
#
_symmetry.space_group_name_H-M   'P 1'
#
loop_
_entity.id
_entity.type
_entity.pdbx_description
1 polymer ?
#
loop_
_entity_poly.entity_id
_entity_poly.type
_entity_poly.pdbx_seq_one_letter_code
_entity_poly.pdbx_strand_id
1 'polypeptide(L)'
;MLFLRALPTTRSLAKCSIAVTRSLSSVQNPFSLSVGELVPGIHASEFQARRARAFDLMPTDSLLILNAAEEKYSAHDIPYDFRQDSQFLYLTGLEEPEAIAILKKDGSNATSFIMFVRPRDSHSEQWDGPRVHTNSAKSSYLADEAFTIDEFESVLPKLVSASTQICITRAVQDKYSARFINATRQLQASHSFQMADNLLDMLRVIKSPVEIEKMRHACNIGSAAFQNLMSKAHPGQLEIGLAGTFEGYCRGQGSLRNAFPCVVGAGANASVIHYLAKRGVLKPDELVLMDSGCEVTGNYVSDITRTFPTTGRFTKPQHDLYSLILDVQLKCIERLSAAMQKKERLTLDELHIYSVGLLADGMQEFGILPRHLVKGTAAFEHAFRKYNPTHLGHYLGMDVHDTPTYSRSHPIVPGMIITIEPGIYLPSNDDAIPHEYRGIGIRIEDDVLITESGIEILTKTVPKSIADLENFIGKAILSLSISESAAMAMTRVFSRHMSTARRAVVVDGVRMPFAKSSTLYEDLMAYDLMRDSIKGLLNKTALDPASVDYVICGTVIQEVRTSNIAREAALGAGIPKEIPAHTVTQACISSSQAIAAASEKIMAGSMDIIIAGGVETFSDVPIRFARPLRKRMLGAGKAMKGGPGGILKLLKGLKPADFTPEAPAIKNFHTNEVMGNSSDRLAARFGVTRKEMDEYSVQSHLNAAKAHAEGKYEGEILPFKGSTAENGINLNTSIEKLTSLKPAFVKPHGTHTAGNSSFLTDGSAATLLMSESKALELGYKPKSIILDSTFVGVDPFDSLLLGPAYGIAKVLKKHNLKLSDIDHFEIHEAFAGQVLANLKALNDADFCKQEFGWDGAVGRVDMSKLNTWGGSLALGHPFGATGSRLVNTASNKLVKEGGKYAILAACADSGLAYVGLLQRYEA
;
A
#
# COMPACT_ATOMS: atom_id res chain seq x y z
N MET A 1 -58.18 40.81 -17.70
CA MET A 1 -57.42 41.62 -16.72
C MET A 1 -56.29 40.72 -16.20
N LEU A 2 -55.02 40.99 -16.56
CA LEU A 2 -54.08 41.90 -15.85
C LEU A 2 -53.93 41.51 -14.36
N PHE A 3 -52.76 41.31 -13.72
CA PHE A 3 -51.31 41.40 -14.05
C PHE A 3 -50.52 40.72 -12.87
N LEU A 4 -49.21 40.42 -12.84
CA LEU A 4 -48.01 40.63 -13.69
C LEU A 4 -46.93 39.54 -13.41
N ARG A 5 -46.10 39.21 -14.42
CA ARG A 5 -44.62 38.92 -14.48
C ARG A 5 -43.78 38.71 -13.19
N ALA A 6 -42.66 37.95 -13.17
CA ALA A 6 -41.97 37.13 -14.21
C ALA A 6 -40.72 36.32 -13.71
N LEU A 7 -40.30 35.32 -14.53
CA LEU A 7 -38.95 34.69 -14.65
C LEU A 7 -38.44 33.71 -13.54
N PRO A 8 -37.51 32.77 -13.84
CA PRO A 8 -37.66 31.71 -14.86
C PRO A 8 -37.25 30.30 -14.37
N THR A 9 -37.64 29.29 -15.15
CA THR A 9 -37.35 27.86 -14.96
C THR A 9 -35.86 27.51 -14.84
N THR A 10 -35.51 26.65 -13.89
CA THR A 10 -34.19 26.03 -13.74
C THR A 10 -33.81 25.20 -14.98
N ARG A 11 -32.66 25.51 -15.58
CA ARG A 11 -32.08 24.68 -16.65
C ARG A 11 -31.57 23.36 -16.09
N SER A 12 -31.77 22.30 -16.87
CA SER A 12 -31.18 20.97 -16.65
C SER A 12 -29.66 21.05 -16.47
N LEU A 13 -29.20 20.76 -15.25
CA LEU A 13 -27.82 20.34 -15.01
C LEU A 13 -27.72 18.85 -15.34
N ALA A 14 -27.41 18.56 -16.60
CA ALA A 14 -26.98 17.24 -17.02
C ALA A 14 -25.67 16.90 -16.27
N LYS A 15 -25.79 16.16 -15.17
CA LYS A 15 -24.63 15.67 -14.42
C LYS A 15 -23.86 14.72 -15.32
N CYS A 16 -22.64 15.09 -15.69
CA CYS A 16 -21.65 14.17 -16.24
C CYS A 16 -21.14 13.25 -15.11
N SER A 17 -22.00 12.37 -14.62
CA SER A 17 -21.60 11.23 -13.82
C SER A 17 -21.28 10.10 -14.79
N ILE A 18 -19.99 9.91 -15.06
CA ILE A 18 -19.49 8.68 -15.69
C ILE A 18 -19.66 7.57 -14.64
N ALA A 19 -20.88 7.04 -14.55
CA ALA A 19 -21.16 5.84 -13.81
C ALA A 19 -20.56 4.68 -14.62
N VAL A 20 -19.32 4.30 -14.27
CA VAL A 20 -18.79 2.99 -14.67
C VAL A 20 -19.56 1.95 -13.86
N THR A 21 -20.78 1.65 -14.29
CA THR A 21 -21.47 0.41 -13.95
C THR A 21 -20.62 -0.72 -14.51
N ARG A 22 -19.69 -1.24 -13.70
CA ARG A 22 -19.06 -2.55 -13.95
C ARG A 22 -20.19 -3.58 -13.89
N SER A 23 -20.75 -3.87 -15.06
CA SER A 23 -21.61 -5.03 -15.23
C SER A 23 -20.81 -6.26 -14.80
N LEU A 24 -21.43 -7.14 -14.01
CA LEU A 24 -20.86 -8.45 -13.67
C LEU A 24 -20.88 -9.42 -14.87
N SER A 25 -21.41 -9.00 -16.03
CA SER A 25 -21.29 -9.74 -17.29
C SER A 25 -19.87 -9.64 -17.84
N SER A 26 -19.17 -10.77 -17.78
CA SER A 26 -17.80 -11.04 -18.27
C SER A 26 -16.68 -10.19 -17.64
N VAL A 27 -15.98 -10.79 -16.68
CA VAL A 27 -14.57 -10.48 -16.40
C VAL A 27 -13.76 -10.93 -17.61
N GLN A 28 -13.43 -10.01 -18.51
CA GLN A 28 -12.53 -10.27 -19.64
C GLN A 28 -11.09 -9.94 -19.24
N ASN A 29 -10.16 -10.84 -19.59
CA ASN A 29 -8.74 -10.60 -19.48
C ASN A 29 -8.31 -9.66 -20.64
N PRO A 30 -7.77 -8.45 -20.38
CA PRO A 30 -7.38 -7.51 -21.43
C PRO A 30 -6.22 -8.01 -22.30
N PHE A 31 -5.53 -9.07 -21.89
CA PHE A 31 -4.44 -9.71 -22.63
C PHE A 31 -4.87 -10.96 -23.41
N SER A 32 -6.15 -11.35 -23.38
CA SER A 32 -6.64 -12.47 -24.18
C SER A 32 -6.78 -12.09 -25.65
N LEU A 33 -6.20 -12.92 -26.53
CA LEU A 33 -6.37 -12.82 -27.97
C LEU A 33 -7.76 -13.32 -28.39
N SER A 34 -8.46 -12.54 -29.20
CA SER A 34 -9.63 -13.02 -29.95
C SER A 34 -9.19 -13.89 -31.14
N VAL A 35 -10.13 -14.62 -31.75
CA VAL A 35 -9.82 -15.47 -32.92
C VAL A 35 -9.23 -14.62 -34.06
N GLY A 36 -8.01 -14.96 -34.48
CA GLY A 36 -7.27 -14.27 -35.54
C GLY A 36 -6.46 -13.05 -35.09
N GLU A 37 -6.48 -12.69 -33.80
CA GLU A 37 -5.58 -11.67 -33.24
C GLU A 37 -4.18 -12.23 -32.98
N LEU A 38 -3.16 -11.42 -33.24
CA LEU A 38 -1.76 -11.74 -32.89
C LEU A 38 -1.30 -10.94 -31.68
N VAL A 39 -1.79 -9.71 -31.56
CA VAL A 39 -1.71 -8.83 -30.40
C VAL A 39 -3.16 -8.50 -30.02
N PRO A 40 -3.56 -8.44 -28.73
CA PRO A 40 -4.95 -8.20 -28.34
C PRO A 40 -5.51 -6.96 -29.05
N GLY A 41 -6.67 -7.06 -29.70
CA GLY A 41 -7.25 -5.97 -30.50
C GLY A 41 -6.57 -5.67 -31.85
N ILE A 42 -5.61 -6.48 -32.31
CA ILE A 42 -4.95 -6.33 -33.62
C ILE A 42 -4.94 -7.68 -34.37
N HIS A 43 -5.77 -7.76 -35.40
CA HIS A 43 -5.95 -8.97 -36.23
C HIS A 43 -4.76 -9.20 -37.18
N ALA A 44 -4.45 -10.46 -37.50
CA ALA A 44 -3.34 -10.86 -38.38
C ALA A 44 -3.35 -10.15 -39.75
N SER A 45 -4.53 -9.80 -40.27
CA SER A 45 -4.71 -9.07 -41.53
C SER A 45 -4.17 -7.64 -41.49
N GLU A 46 -4.14 -6.98 -40.32
CA GLU A 46 -3.54 -5.65 -40.16
C GLU A 46 -2.02 -5.73 -40.37
N PHE A 47 -1.36 -6.73 -39.78
CA PHE A 47 0.06 -7.00 -40.01
C PHE A 47 0.34 -7.36 -41.47
N GLN A 48 -0.53 -8.15 -42.12
CA GLN A 48 -0.44 -8.44 -43.55
C GLN A 48 -0.55 -7.16 -44.41
N ALA A 49 -1.47 -6.25 -44.08
CA ALA A 49 -1.63 -4.97 -44.78
C ALA A 49 -0.43 -4.02 -44.57
N ARG A 50 0.20 -4.03 -43.39
CA ARG A 50 1.45 -3.31 -43.13
C ARG A 50 2.61 -3.88 -43.97
N ARG A 51 2.73 -5.21 -44.06
CA ARG A 51 3.71 -5.87 -44.94
C ARG A 51 3.49 -5.56 -46.42
N ALA A 52 2.23 -5.52 -46.88
CA ALA A 52 1.90 -5.10 -48.25
C ALA A 52 2.41 -3.66 -48.54
N ARG A 53 2.09 -2.69 -47.68
CA ARG A 53 2.62 -1.32 -47.80
C ARG A 53 4.15 -1.25 -47.75
N ALA A 54 4.80 -2.11 -46.96
CA ALA A 54 6.26 -2.21 -46.96
C ALA A 54 6.81 -2.72 -48.30
N PHE A 55 6.20 -3.74 -48.90
CA PHE A 55 6.57 -4.23 -50.23
C PHE A 55 6.38 -3.18 -51.33
N ASP A 56 5.38 -2.30 -51.23
CA ASP A 56 5.19 -1.19 -52.18
C ASP A 56 6.37 -0.20 -52.15
N LEU A 57 6.90 0.09 -50.96
CA LEU A 57 8.06 0.99 -50.75
C LEU A 57 9.42 0.32 -51.01
N MET A 58 9.50 -1.01 -50.93
CA MET A 58 10.74 -1.76 -51.18
C MET A 58 11.16 -1.72 -52.66
N PRO A 59 12.46 -1.53 -52.96
CA PRO A 59 12.99 -1.70 -54.32
C PRO A 59 12.72 -3.11 -54.88
N THR A 60 12.61 -3.23 -56.21
CA THR A 60 12.67 -4.52 -56.91
C THR A 60 14.02 -5.20 -56.66
N ASP A 61 14.01 -6.53 -56.50
CA ASP A 61 15.18 -7.33 -56.07
C ASP A 61 15.82 -6.80 -54.77
N SER A 62 15.03 -6.75 -53.70
CA SER A 62 15.51 -6.38 -52.36
C SER A 62 15.00 -7.28 -51.25
N LEU A 63 15.73 -7.29 -50.14
CA LEU A 63 15.47 -8.12 -48.97
C LEU A 63 15.63 -7.29 -47.70
N LEU A 64 14.52 -7.08 -46.97
CA LEU A 64 14.48 -6.40 -45.69
C LEU A 64 14.60 -7.41 -44.54
N ILE A 65 15.64 -7.31 -43.72
CA ILE A 65 15.85 -8.14 -42.52
C ILE A 65 15.50 -7.33 -41.26
N LEU A 66 14.60 -7.88 -40.44
CA LEU A 66 14.16 -7.34 -39.16
C LEU A 66 14.62 -8.30 -38.06
N ASN A 67 15.30 -7.79 -37.04
CA ASN A 67 15.69 -8.57 -35.87
C ASN A 67 14.70 -8.31 -34.73
N ALA A 68 14.29 -9.35 -34.00
CA ALA A 68 13.63 -9.17 -32.71
C ALA A 68 14.59 -8.55 -31.68
N ALA A 69 14.04 -7.98 -30.62
CA ALA A 69 14.80 -7.56 -29.46
C ALA A 69 15.41 -8.76 -28.74
N GLU A 70 16.58 -8.55 -28.13
CA GLU A 70 17.21 -9.50 -27.22
C GLU A 70 16.69 -9.29 -25.79
N GLU A 71 16.68 -10.37 -24.99
CA GLU A 71 16.41 -10.29 -23.55
C GLU A 71 17.49 -9.43 -22.85
N LYS A 72 17.05 -8.63 -21.89
CA LYS A 72 17.94 -7.76 -21.09
C LYS A 72 17.87 -8.18 -19.64
N TYR A 73 19.01 -8.11 -18.95
CA TYR A 73 19.15 -8.62 -17.59
C TYR A 73 19.47 -7.49 -16.61
N SER A 74 18.75 -7.43 -15.48
CA SER A 74 18.93 -6.45 -14.40
C SER A 74 20.01 -6.88 -13.41
N ALA A 75 20.18 -8.19 -13.24
CA ALA A 75 21.27 -8.85 -12.54
C ALA A 75 21.64 -10.12 -13.32
N HIS A 76 22.68 -10.86 -12.91
CA HIS A 76 23.29 -11.94 -13.71
C HIS A 76 22.28 -12.93 -14.32
N ASP A 77 21.25 -13.29 -13.58
CA ASP A 77 20.23 -14.30 -13.87
C ASP A 77 18.79 -13.77 -13.73
N ILE A 78 18.61 -12.45 -13.63
CA ILE A 78 17.29 -11.81 -13.44
C ILE A 78 16.98 -10.94 -14.66
N PRO A 79 16.04 -11.34 -15.54
CA PRO A 79 15.66 -10.54 -16.69
C PRO A 79 14.84 -9.30 -16.30
N TYR A 80 14.91 -8.26 -17.13
CA TYR A 80 13.90 -7.21 -17.19
C TYR A 80 12.67 -7.71 -17.96
N ASP A 81 11.50 -7.09 -17.74
CA ASP A 81 10.30 -7.34 -18.55
C ASP A 81 10.60 -7.17 -20.04
N PHE A 82 10.47 -8.24 -20.83
CA PHE A 82 10.75 -8.20 -22.27
C PHE A 82 9.89 -7.13 -22.97
N ARG A 83 10.51 -6.33 -23.85
CA ARG A 83 9.84 -5.40 -24.77
C ARG A 83 10.38 -5.66 -26.16
N GLN A 84 9.50 -5.97 -27.09
CA GLN A 84 9.86 -6.24 -28.48
C GLN A 84 10.33 -4.97 -29.18
N ASP A 85 11.23 -5.12 -30.16
CA ASP A 85 11.57 -4.04 -31.08
C ASP A 85 10.32 -3.56 -31.85
N SER A 86 10.07 -2.26 -31.86
CA SER A 86 8.84 -1.70 -32.43
C SER A 86 8.74 -1.87 -33.95
N GLN A 87 9.85 -1.88 -34.69
CA GLN A 87 9.85 -2.09 -36.14
C GLN A 87 9.57 -3.56 -36.48
N PHE A 88 10.19 -4.49 -35.75
CA PHE A 88 9.91 -5.93 -35.83
C PHE A 88 8.45 -6.23 -35.46
N LEU A 89 7.97 -5.72 -34.33
CA LEU A 89 6.59 -5.93 -33.88
C LEU A 89 5.57 -5.36 -34.87
N TYR A 90 5.84 -4.18 -35.44
CA TYR A 90 4.92 -3.53 -36.38
C TYR A 90 4.55 -4.40 -37.58
N LEU A 91 5.51 -5.15 -38.14
CA LEU A 91 5.34 -5.98 -39.33
C LEU A 91 5.04 -7.46 -39.03
N THR A 92 5.36 -7.95 -37.83
CA THR A 92 5.17 -9.36 -37.46
C THR A 92 3.99 -9.60 -36.53
N GLY A 93 3.83 -8.79 -35.48
CA GLY A 93 2.95 -9.07 -34.34
C GLY A 93 3.52 -10.10 -33.35
N LEU A 94 4.78 -10.51 -33.47
CA LEU A 94 5.41 -11.51 -32.60
C LEU A 94 6.10 -10.86 -31.39
N GLU A 95 5.67 -11.20 -30.17
CA GLU A 95 6.20 -10.68 -28.90
C GLU A 95 7.27 -11.60 -28.26
N GLU A 96 8.00 -12.40 -29.05
CA GLU A 96 9.09 -13.28 -28.58
C GLU A 96 10.51 -12.78 -28.95
N PRO A 97 11.53 -13.05 -28.11
CA PRO A 97 12.94 -12.82 -28.43
C PRO A 97 13.49 -13.88 -29.39
N GLU A 98 14.74 -13.67 -29.84
CA GLU A 98 15.51 -14.60 -30.70
C GLU A 98 14.77 -15.00 -32.00
N ALA A 99 14.06 -14.06 -32.61
CA ALA A 99 13.41 -14.22 -33.89
C ALA A 99 13.96 -13.26 -34.95
N ILE A 100 13.89 -13.66 -36.22
CA ILE A 100 14.22 -12.82 -37.37
C ILE A 100 13.08 -12.91 -38.38
N ALA A 101 12.71 -11.78 -38.97
CA ALA A 101 11.72 -11.70 -40.03
C ALA A 101 12.38 -11.14 -41.30
N ILE A 102 12.04 -11.72 -42.44
CA ILE A 102 12.47 -11.25 -43.75
C ILE A 102 11.24 -10.91 -44.59
N LEU A 103 11.25 -9.72 -45.17
CA LEU A 103 10.42 -9.38 -46.32
C LEU A 103 11.34 -9.43 -47.55
N LYS A 104 11.01 -10.28 -48.53
CA LYS A 104 11.75 -10.41 -49.79
C LYS A 104 10.86 -9.97 -50.95
N LYS A 105 11.40 -9.15 -51.86
CA LYS A 105 10.75 -8.74 -53.12
C LYS A 105 11.74 -9.00 -54.25
N ASP A 106 11.52 -10.04 -55.05
CA ASP A 106 12.50 -10.46 -56.06
C ASP A 106 12.48 -9.62 -57.35
N GLY A 107 13.34 -9.97 -58.31
CA GLY A 107 13.44 -9.28 -59.60
C GLY A 107 12.19 -9.33 -60.48
N SER A 108 11.23 -10.22 -60.19
CA SER A 108 9.91 -10.28 -60.82
C SER A 108 8.83 -9.48 -60.07
N ASN A 109 9.22 -8.84 -58.95
CA ASN A 109 8.34 -8.26 -57.94
C ASN A 109 7.46 -9.28 -57.19
N ALA A 110 7.78 -10.57 -57.23
CA ALA A 110 7.15 -11.54 -56.34
C ALA A 110 7.61 -11.30 -54.90
N THR A 111 6.65 -11.24 -53.97
CA THR A 111 6.86 -10.91 -52.56
C THR A 111 6.72 -12.15 -51.68
N SER A 112 7.56 -12.27 -50.65
CA SER A 112 7.40 -13.29 -49.62
C SER A 112 7.80 -12.80 -48.23
N PHE A 113 7.06 -13.25 -47.22
CA PHE A 113 7.29 -13.01 -45.80
C PHE A 113 7.78 -14.30 -45.14
N ILE A 114 8.99 -14.26 -44.60
CA ILE A 114 9.71 -15.42 -44.06
C ILE A 114 10.02 -15.17 -42.59
N MET A 115 9.74 -16.14 -41.72
CA MET A 115 10.02 -16.05 -40.28
C MET A 115 11.03 -17.09 -39.82
N PHE A 116 11.94 -16.69 -38.93
CA PHE A 116 12.87 -17.54 -38.21
C PHE A 116 12.53 -17.42 -36.73
N VAL A 117 12.13 -18.54 -36.11
CA VAL A 117 11.66 -18.59 -34.72
C VAL A 117 12.45 -19.63 -33.91
N ARG A 118 12.39 -19.56 -32.57
CA ARG A 118 13.10 -20.52 -31.71
C ARG A 118 12.66 -21.97 -32.00
N PRO A 119 13.57 -22.97 -31.94
CA PRO A 119 13.16 -24.37 -31.94
C PRO A 119 12.30 -24.66 -30.72
N ARG A 120 11.42 -25.67 -30.84
CA ARG A 120 10.70 -26.20 -29.68
C ARG A 120 11.67 -26.90 -28.74
N ASP A 121 11.62 -26.53 -27.48
CA ASP A 121 12.34 -27.20 -26.41
C ASP A 121 11.40 -27.37 -25.22
N SER A 122 11.11 -28.61 -24.83
CA SER A 122 10.13 -28.89 -23.77
C SER A 122 10.60 -28.47 -22.39
N HIS A 123 11.92 -28.32 -22.19
CA HIS A 123 12.46 -27.79 -20.95
C HIS A 123 12.19 -26.28 -20.85
N SER A 124 12.67 -25.49 -21.80
CA SER A 124 12.38 -24.06 -21.87
C SER A 124 10.89 -23.75 -21.92
N GLU A 125 10.07 -24.49 -22.67
CA GLU A 125 8.61 -24.27 -22.70
C GLU A 125 7.95 -24.48 -21.32
N GLN A 126 8.58 -25.25 -20.43
CA GLN A 126 8.13 -25.44 -19.04
C GLN A 126 8.55 -24.27 -18.11
N TRP A 127 9.66 -23.59 -18.39
CA TRP A 127 10.17 -22.47 -17.57
C TRP A 127 9.70 -21.10 -18.08
N ASP A 128 9.83 -20.86 -19.37
CA ASP A 128 9.64 -19.54 -20.02
C ASP A 128 8.21 -19.37 -20.56
N GLY A 129 7.48 -20.48 -20.74
CA GLY A 129 6.16 -20.53 -21.39
C GLY A 129 6.20 -20.99 -22.85
N PRO A 130 5.01 -21.14 -23.49
CA PRO A 130 4.89 -21.70 -24.83
C PRO A 130 5.53 -20.80 -25.90
N ARG A 131 6.12 -21.42 -26.92
CA ARG A 131 6.81 -20.75 -28.03
C ARG A 131 6.08 -20.93 -29.36
N VAL A 132 6.08 -19.90 -30.20
CA VAL A 132 5.68 -19.96 -31.60
C VAL A 132 6.68 -20.82 -32.37
N HIS A 133 6.17 -21.87 -33.00
CA HIS A 133 6.95 -22.76 -33.85
C HIS A 133 6.65 -22.51 -35.35
N THR A 134 7.46 -23.09 -36.24
CA THR A 134 7.38 -22.87 -37.70
C THR A 134 5.96 -23.07 -38.28
N ASN A 135 5.24 -24.12 -37.88
CA ASN A 135 3.87 -24.32 -38.34
C ASN A 135 2.90 -23.19 -37.91
N SER A 136 3.02 -22.65 -36.69
CA SER A 136 2.17 -21.53 -36.22
C SER A 136 2.60 -20.18 -36.81
N ALA A 137 3.89 -20.01 -37.13
CA ALA A 137 4.34 -18.86 -37.92
C ALA A 137 3.67 -18.84 -39.31
N LYS A 138 3.49 -20.00 -39.94
CA LYS A 138 2.71 -20.11 -41.19
C LYS A 138 1.20 -19.90 -40.97
N SER A 139 0.59 -20.65 -40.05
CA SER A 139 -0.88 -20.66 -39.91
C SER A 139 -1.47 -19.40 -39.27
N SER A 140 -0.76 -18.78 -38.33
CA SER A 140 -1.28 -17.66 -37.52
C SER A 140 -0.67 -16.34 -37.96
N TYR A 141 0.66 -16.27 -38.12
CA TYR A 141 1.36 -15.05 -38.50
C TYR A 141 1.35 -14.79 -40.02
N LEU A 142 0.83 -15.74 -40.81
CA LEU A 142 0.72 -15.70 -42.26
C LEU A 142 2.07 -15.52 -42.95
N ALA A 143 3.08 -16.28 -42.49
CA ALA A 143 4.37 -16.44 -43.16
C ALA A 143 4.30 -17.46 -44.29
N ASP A 144 4.85 -17.13 -45.45
CA ASP A 144 4.94 -18.03 -46.61
C ASP A 144 5.93 -19.17 -46.30
N GLU A 145 7.08 -18.80 -45.71
CA GLU A 145 8.11 -19.71 -45.26
C GLU A 145 8.44 -19.47 -43.78
N ALA A 146 8.78 -20.55 -43.07
CA ALA A 146 9.11 -20.48 -41.66
C ALA A 146 10.15 -21.54 -41.32
N PHE A 147 11.22 -21.12 -40.65
CA PHE A 147 12.38 -21.92 -40.28
C PHE A 147 12.68 -21.76 -38.78
N THR A 148 13.53 -22.63 -38.25
CA THR A 148 14.14 -22.39 -36.94
C THR A 148 15.23 -21.32 -37.05
N ILE A 149 15.47 -20.57 -35.98
CA ILE A 149 16.48 -19.51 -35.93
C ILE A 149 17.91 -20.05 -36.15
N ASP A 150 18.14 -21.34 -35.91
CA ASP A 150 19.40 -22.05 -36.16
C ASP A 150 19.67 -22.30 -37.65
N GLU A 151 18.64 -22.27 -38.49
CA GLU A 151 18.79 -22.40 -39.94
C GLU A 151 19.17 -21.08 -40.63
N PHE A 152 19.05 -19.93 -39.95
CA PHE A 152 19.20 -18.58 -40.53
C PHE A 152 20.52 -18.40 -41.33
N GLU A 153 21.67 -18.77 -40.75
CA GLU A 153 22.98 -18.67 -41.41
C GLU A 153 23.07 -19.55 -42.67
N SER A 154 22.35 -20.66 -42.72
CA SER A 154 22.32 -21.59 -43.86
C SER A 154 21.27 -21.25 -44.92
N VAL A 155 20.24 -20.47 -44.57
CA VAL A 155 19.12 -20.10 -45.44
C VAL A 155 19.34 -18.75 -46.08
N LEU A 156 19.84 -17.74 -45.33
CA LEU A 156 20.00 -16.37 -45.83
C LEU A 156 20.77 -16.28 -47.18
N PRO A 157 21.90 -16.99 -47.39
CA PRO A 157 22.60 -16.95 -48.69
C PRO A 157 21.82 -17.53 -49.87
N LYS A 158 20.76 -18.32 -49.62
CA LYS A 158 19.88 -18.90 -50.66
C LYS A 158 18.74 -17.96 -51.05
N LEU A 159 18.49 -16.93 -50.26
CA LEU A 159 17.40 -15.96 -50.47
C LEU A 159 17.81 -14.78 -51.35
N VAL A 160 19.12 -14.55 -51.52
CA VAL A 160 19.71 -13.44 -52.27
C VAL A 160 20.24 -13.88 -53.63
N SER A 161 20.12 -12.99 -54.62
CA SER A 161 20.80 -13.06 -55.91
C SER A 161 21.94 -12.03 -55.96
N ALA A 162 22.84 -12.11 -56.95
CA ALA A 162 23.97 -11.20 -57.08
C ALA A 162 23.58 -9.70 -57.27
N SER A 163 22.33 -9.41 -57.62
CA SER A 163 21.79 -8.04 -57.71
C SER A 163 20.95 -7.62 -56.50
N THR A 164 20.69 -8.52 -55.55
CA THR A 164 19.73 -8.25 -54.46
C THR A 164 20.27 -7.20 -53.48
N GLN A 165 19.50 -6.13 -53.29
CA GLN A 165 19.81 -5.11 -52.29
C GLN A 165 19.39 -5.58 -50.89
N ILE A 166 20.29 -5.52 -49.90
CA ILE A 166 19.98 -5.91 -48.52
C ILE A 166 19.65 -4.66 -47.69
N CYS A 167 18.46 -4.63 -47.12
CA CYS A 167 17.96 -3.57 -46.25
C CYS A 167 17.89 -4.09 -44.81
N ILE A 168 18.42 -3.35 -43.85
CA ILE A 168 18.44 -3.75 -42.43
C ILE A 168 18.04 -2.57 -41.54
N THR A 169 17.52 -2.84 -40.35
CA THR A 169 17.17 -1.81 -39.36
C THR A 169 18.33 -1.52 -38.42
N ARG A 170 18.37 -0.34 -37.80
CA ARG A 170 19.43 -0.02 -36.84
C ARG A 170 19.40 -0.98 -35.65
N ALA A 171 20.56 -1.49 -35.29
CA ALA A 171 20.73 -2.30 -34.09
C ALA A 171 20.33 -1.55 -32.80
N VAL A 172 19.59 -2.23 -31.92
CA VAL A 172 19.29 -1.75 -30.57
C VAL A 172 20.62 -1.62 -29.80
N GLN A 173 20.90 -0.43 -29.24
CA GLN A 173 22.18 -0.12 -28.57
C GLN A 173 23.42 -0.35 -29.46
N ASP A 174 23.28 -0.16 -30.78
CA ASP A 174 24.35 -0.23 -31.79
C ASP A 174 25.07 -1.60 -31.87
N LYS A 175 24.40 -2.69 -31.44
CA LYS A 175 24.92 -4.07 -31.51
C LYS A 175 23.91 -5.05 -32.12
N TYR A 176 24.33 -5.73 -33.19
CA TYR A 176 23.61 -6.89 -33.72
C TYR A 176 24.02 -8.16 -32.98
N SER A 177 23.13 -9.16 -32.95
CA SER A 177 23.42 -10.48 -32.39
C SER A 177 24.60 -11.15 -33.10
N ALA A 178 25.36 -11.98 -32.38
CA ALA A 178 26.48 -12.73 -32.97
C ALA A 178 26.03 -13.61 -34.16
N ARG A 179 24.81 -14.14 -34.08
CA ARG A 179 24.14 -14.93 -35.13
C ARG A 179 23.93 -14.10 -36.41
N PHE A 180 23.40 -12.88 -36.28
CA PHE A 180 23.20 -11.97 -37.41
C PHE A 180 24.54 -11.55 -38.04
N ILE A 181 25.54 -11.22 -37.21
CA ILE A 181 26.90 -10.86 -37.66
C ILE A 181 27.54 -12.01 -38.45
N ASN A 182 27.45 -13.25 -37.98
CA ASN A 182 28.01 -14.40 -38.68
C ASN A 182 27.30 -14.64 -40.03
N ALA A 183 25.97 -14.69 -40.04
CA ALA A 183 25.17 -14.92 -41.24
C ALA A 183 25.38 -13.85 -42.34
N THR A 184 25.55 -12.59 -41.95
CA THR A 184 25.76 -11.48 -42.91
C THR A 184 27.22 -11.31 -43.35
N ARG A 185 28.21 -11.85 -42.62
CA ARG A 185 29.65 -11.61 -42.87
C ARG A 185 30.08 -11.90 -44.31
N GLN A 186 29.57 -12.98 -44.92
CA GLN A 186 29.93 -13.34 -46.30
C GLN A 186 29.21 -12.46 -47.34
N LEU A 187 28.02 -11.95 -47.00
CA LEU A 187 27.22 -11.08 -47.88
C LEU A 187 27.75 -9.64 -47.89
N GLN A 188 28.34 -9.16 -46.80
CA GLN A 188 28.97 -7.82 -46.72
C GLN A 188 30.08 -7.59 -47.75
N ALA A 189 30.75 -8.65 -48.23
CA ALA A 189 31.78 -8.56 -49.26
C ALA A 189 31.23 -8.51 -50.70
N SER A 190 29.92 -8.77 -50.89
CA SER A 190 29.31 -9.02 -52.21
C SER A 190 28.03 -8.23 -52.48
N HIS A 191 27.35 -7.71 -51.45
CA HIS A 191 26.06 -7.03 -51.57
C HIS A 191 26.09 -5.68 -50.85
N SER A 192 25.27 -4.73 -51.32
CA SER A 192 25.10 -3.45 -50.64
C SER A 192 24.11 -3.57 -49.48
N PHE A 193 24.43 -2.90 -48.36
CA PHE A 193 23.59 -2.82 -47.17
C PHE A 193 23.06 -1.39 -47.01
N GLN A 194 21.74 -1.24 -46.84
CA GLN A 194 21.08 0.05 -46.62
C GLN A 194 20.25 0.04 -45.34
N MET A 195 20.09 1.21 -44.71
CA MET A 195 19.24 1.37 -43.51
C MET A 195 17.77 1.51 -43.93
N ALA A 196 16.92 0.67 -43.35
CA ALA A 196 15.48 0.62 -43.64
C ALA A 196 14.65 1.54 -42.72
N ASP A 197 15.24 2.15 -41.70
CA ASP A 197 14.54 2.91 -40.66
C ASP A 197 13.60 3.97 -41.23
N ASN A 198 14.02 4.72 -42.25
CA ASN A 198 13.19 5.75 -42.89
C ASN A 198 11.97 5.17 -43.64
N LEU A 199 12.13 4.01 -44.29
CA LEU A 199 11.02 3.30 -44.94
C LEU A 199 9.97 2.88 -43.89
N LEU A 200 10.43 2.33 -42.76
CA LEU A 200 9.55 1.84 -41.69
C LEU A 200 8.90 2.99 -40.91
N ASP A 201 9.63 4.09 -40.71
CA ASP A 201 9.11 5.32 -40.11
C ASP A 201 8.01 5.94 -40.98
N MET A 202 8.17 5.96 -42.32
CA MET A 202 7.11 6.39 -43.24
C MET A 202 5.83 5.54 -43.15
N LEU A 203 5.93 4.25 -42.80
CA LEU A 203 4.75 3.39 -42.59
C LEU A 203 4.06 3.67 -41.25
N ARG A 204 4.86 3.91 -40.19
CA ARG A 204 4.43 4.09 -38.80
C ARG A 204 3.93 5.50 -38.48
N VAL A 205 4.36 6.53 -39.21
CA VAL A 205 4.00 7.92 -38.91
C VAL A 205 2.50 8.18 -39.10
N ILE A 206 1.87 7.48 -40.06
CA ILE A 206 0.41 7.49 -40.30
C ILE A 206 -0.23 6.26 -39.66
N LYS A 207 -1.04 6.47 -38.63
CA LYS A 207 -1.69 5.41 -37.85
C LYS A 207 -2.94 4.90 -38.57
N SER A 208 -3.08 3.58 -38.70
CA SER A 208 -4.33 2.96 -39.14
C SER A 208 -5.45 3.12 -38.09
N PRO A 209 -6.74 2.91 -38.43
CA PRO A 209 -7.84 3.04 -37.46
C PRO A 209 -7.66 2.17 -36.19
N VAL A 210 -7.05 0.99 -36.33
CA VAL A 210 -6.77 0.08 -35.19
C VAL A 210 -5.66 0.66 -34.30
N GLU A 211 -4.65 1.28 -34.90
CA GLU A 211 -3.58 1.96 -34.18
C GLU A 211 -4.09 3.19 -33.43
N ILE A 212 -5.01 3.96 -34.04
CA ILE A 212 -5.67 5.09 -33.39
C ILE A 212 -6.48 4.64 -32.17
N GLU A 213 -7.18 3.50 -32.23
CA GLU A 213 -7.87 2.94 -31.05
C GLU A 213 -6.89 2.49 -29.96
N LYS A 214 -5.72 1.93 -30.32
CA LYS A 214 -4.67 1.61 -29.33
C LYS A 214 -4.09 2.85 -28.66
N MET A 215 -3.85 3.90 -29.44
CA MET A 215 -3.40 5.20 -28.94
C MET A 215 -4.45 5.85 -28.03
N ARG A 216 -5.74 5.87 -28.44
CA ARG A 216 -6.86 6.28 -27.58
C ARG A 216 -6.90 5.48 -26.27
N HIS A 217 -6.69 4.17 -26.32
CA HIS A 217 -6.69 3.31 -25.14
C HIS A 217 -5.55 3.68 -24.17
N ALA A 218 -4.31 3.82 -24.66
CA ALA A 218 -3.18 4.29 -23.86
C ALA A 218 -3.45 5.68 -23.27
N CYS A 219 -3.87 6.64 -24.08
CA CYS A 219 -4.20 8.01 -23.66
C CYS A 219 -5.28 8.04 -22.57
N ASN A 220 -6.32 7.20 -22.69
CA ASN A 220 -7.39 7.08 -21.69
C ASN A 220 -6.87 6.53 -20.34
N ILE A 221 -6.01 5.50 -20.36
CA ILE A 221 -5.40 4.95 -19.14
C ILE A 221 -4.48 5.98 -18.48
N GLY A 222 -3.55 6.56 -19.25
CA GLY A 222 -2.63 7.60 -18.76
C GLY A 222 -3.38 8.82 -18.21
N SER A 223 -4.42 9.27 -18.90
CA SER A 223 -5.24 10.40 -18.46
C SER A 223 -5.96 10.13 -17.14
N ALA A 224 -6.57 8.95 -17.00
CA ALA A 224 -7.24 8.54 -15.77
C ALA A 224 -6.23 8.37 -14.62
N ALA A 225 -5.00 7.92 -14.90
CA ALA A 225 -3.92 7.85 -13.92
C ALA A 225 -3.46 9.25 -13.46
N PHE A 226 -3.34 10.22 -14.37
CA PHE A 226 -3.08 11.62 -14.02
C PHE A 226 -4.19 12.24 -13.17
N GLN A 227 -5.46 12.02 -13.53
CA GLN A 227 -6.58 12.43 -12.69
C GLN A 227 -6.49 11.78 -11.30
N ASN A 228 -6.14 10.50 -11.22
CA ASN A 228 -6.00 9.78 -9.95
C ASN A 228 -4.87 10.33 -9.07
N LEU A 229 -3.68 10.56 -9.63
CA LEU A 229 -2.54 11.07 -8.85
C LEU A 229 -2.75 12.52 -8.43
N MET A 230 -3.26 13.39 -9.32
CA MET A 230 -3.52 14.79 -8.99
C MET A 230 -4.60 14.94 -7.92
N SER A 231 -5.57 14.02 -7.85
CA SER A 231 -6.56 13.97 -6.78
C SER A 231 -6.01 13.54 -5.40
N LYS A 232 -4.78 13.03 -5.37
CA LYS A 232 -4.13 12.47 -4.16
C LYS A 232 -2.88 13.25 -3.74
N ALA A 233 -2.33 14.10 -4.61
CA ALA A 233 -1.13 14.87 -4.33
C ALA A 233 -1.36 15.88 -3.19
N HIS A 234 -0.47 15.87 -2.19
CA HIS A 234 -0.52 16.78 -1.05
C HIS A 234 0.90 17.00 -0.48
N PRO A 235 1.15 18.09 0.26
CA PRO A 235 2.43 18.33 0.92
C PRO A 235 2.76 17.21 1.93
N GLY A 236 4.04 16.87 2.04
CA GLY A 236 4.54 15.76 2.86
C GLY A 236 4.68 14.43 2.10
N GLN A 237 4.05 14.28 0.93
CA GLN A 237 4.24 13.11 0.07
C GLN A 237 5.62 13.14 -0.63
N LEU A 238 6.22 11.97 -0.88
CA LEU A 238 7.43 11.83 -1.70
C LEU A 238 7.11 11.86 -3.19
N GLU A 239 7.99 12.44 -4.01
CA GLU A 239 7.88 12.44 -5.48
C GLU A 239 7.77 11.01 -6.05
N ILE A 240 8.59 10.05 -5.58
CA ILE A 240 8.50 8.64 -5.97
C ILE A 240 7.15 8.00 -5.58
N GLY A 241 6.47 8.52 -4.56
CA GLY A 241 5.12 8.09 -4.18
C GLY A 241 4.04 8.52 -5.17
N LEU A 242 4.22 9.65 -5.87
CA LEU A 242 3.34 10.04 -6.98
C LEU A 242 3.57 9.17 -8.21
N ALA A 243 4.83 8.89 -8.55
CA ALA A 243 5.17 7.94 -9.62
C ALA A 243 4.53 6.56 -9.37
N GLY A 244 4.71 6.01 -8.16
CA GLY A 244 4.07 4.75 -7.76
C GLY A 244 2.53 4.79 -7.81
N THR A 245 1.91 5.95 -7.60
CA THR A 245 0.45 6.12 -7.70
C THR A 245 -0.04 6.05 -9.15
N PHE A 246 0.66 6.72 -10.08
CA PHE A 246 0.40 6.62 -11.52
C PHE A 246 0.62 5.19 -12.02
N GLU A 247 1.80 4.64 -11.72
CA GLU A 247 2.23 3.30 -12.12
C GLU A 247 1.26 2.20 -11.68
N GLY A 248 0.83 2.23 -10.41
CA GLY A 248 -0.13 1.27 -9.88
C GLY A 248 -1.51 1.39 -10.54
N TYR A 249 -1.93 2.62 -10.88
CA TYR A 249 -3.20 2.83 -11.58
C TYR A 249 -3.15 2.29 -13.01
N CYS A 250 -2.12 2.63 -13.78
CA CYS A 250 -1.94 2.18 -15.16
C CYS A 250 -1.93 0.66 -15.27
N ARG A 251 -1.10 -0.02 -14.46
CA ARG A 251 -1.05 -1.49 -14.41
C ARG A 251 -2.38 -2.10 -13.98
N GLY A 252 -3.09 -1.47 -13.04
CA GLY A 252 -4.43 -1.86 -12.62
C GLY A 252 -5.52 -1.73 -13.69
N GLN A 253 -5.28 -1.03 -14.80
CA GLN A 253 -6.16 -0.97 -15.98
C GLN A 253 -5.68 -1.84 -17.16
N GLY A 254 -4.59 -2.61 -17.01
CA GLY A 254 -4.06 -3.48 -18.07
C GLY A 254 -2.96 -2.85 -18.93
N SER A 255 -2.37 -1.72 -18.54
CA SER A 255 -1.10 -1.28 -19.13
C SER A 255 0.03 -2.23 -18.72
N LEU A 256 0.92 -2.56 -19.66
CA LEU A 256 2.04 -3.48 -19.44
C LEU A 256 3.13 -2.83 -18.58
N ARG A 257 3.46 -1.57 -18.88
CA ARG A 257 4.56 -0.80 -18.28
C ARG A 257 4.37 0.69 -18.51
N ASN A 258 5.21 1.52 -17.90
CA ASN A 258 5.31 2.92 -18.33
C ASN A 258 5.99 3.01 -19.70
N ALA A 259 5.55 3.95 -20.52
CA ALA A 259 6.18 4.22 -21.81
C ALA A 259 7.64 4.71 -21.66
N PHE A 260 7.94 5.39 -20.55
CA PHE A 260 9.26 5.87 -20.16
C PHE A 260 9.35 6.06 -18.63
N PRO A 261 10.55 6.22 -18.05
CA PRO A 261 10.70 6.45 -16.62
C PRO A 261 10.07 7.79 -16.20
N CYS A 262 9.10 7.77 -15.27
CA CYS A 262 8.42 8.99 -14.82
C CYS A 262 9.41 10.06 -14.38
N VAL A 263 9.20 11.30 -14.82
CA VAL A 263 9.80 12.49 -14.24
C VAL A 263 8.80 13.06 -13.23
N VAL A 264 9.23 13.26 -11.98
CA VAL A 264 8.42 13.89 -10.93
C VAL A 264 9.31 14.82 -10.13
N GLY A 265 9.21 16.12 -10.37
CA GLY A 265 9.98 17.15 -9.69
C GLY A 265 9.08 18.14 -8.95
N ALA A 266 9.26 18.25 -7.64
CA ALA A 266 8.65 19.27 -6.79
C ALA A 266 9.58 20.48 -6.59
N GLY A 267 9.02 21.69 -6.61
CA GLY A 267 9.77 22.94 -6.45
C GLY A 267 10.91 23.04 -7.46
N ALA A 268 12.12 23.33 -6.96
CA ALA A 268 13.32 23.45 -7.81
C ALA A 268 13.64 22.19 -8.65
N ASN A 269 13.19 21.00 -8.25
CA ASN A 269 13.38 19.78 -9.06
C ASN A 269 12.58 19.84 -10.38
N ALA A 270 11.49 20.60 -10.44
CA ALA A 270 10.72 20.81 -11.68
C ALA A 270 11.53 21.54 -12.77
N SER A 271 12.55 22.32 -12.39
CA SER A 271 13.46 22.99 -13.35
C SER A 271 14.51 22.05 -13.96
N VAL A 272 14.50 20.76 -13.61
CA VAL A 272 15.41 19.73 -14.14
C VAL A 272 14.63 18.79 -15.07
N ILE A 273 14.86 18.92 -16.37
CA ILE A 273 13.99 18.35 -17.43
C ILE A 273 13.86 16.82 -17.34
N HIS A 274 14.97 16.10 -17.15
CA HIS A 274 15.00 14.65 -16.94
C HIS A 274 15.24 14.31 -15.46
N TYR A 275 14.46 14.89 -14.54
CA TYR A 275 14.58 14.61 -13.12
C TYR A 275 14.06 13.21 -12.75
N LEU A 276 14.93 12.21 -12.89
CA LEU A 276 14.60 10.81 -12.63
C LEU A 276 14.77 10.37 -11.16
N ALA A 277 15.44 11.18 -10.33
CA ALA A 277 15.80 10.80 -8.96
C ALA A 277 14.57 10.64 -8.04
N LYS A 278 13.58 11.54 -8.13
CA LYS A 278 12.29 11.47 -7.42
C LYS A 278 12.40 11.30 -5.89
N ARG A 279 13.40 11.94 -5.27
CA ARG A 279 13.71 11.79 -3.82
C ARG A 279 13.26 12.97 -2.96
N GLY A 280 12.74 14.02 -3.55
CA GLY A 280 12.16 15.17 -2.87
C GLY A 280 10.84 14.84 -2.18
N VAL A 281 10.50 15.70 -1.22
CA VAL A 281 9.21 15.76 -0.54
C VAL A 281 8.47 16.98 -1.07
N LEU A 282 7.20 16.82 -1.46
CA LEU A 282 6.31 17.91 -1.83
C LEU A 282 6.17 18.89 -0.65
N LYS A 283 6.54 20.16 -0.80
CA LYS A 283 6.28 21.18 0.22
C LYS A 283 5.04 22.01 -0.12
N PRO A 284 4.44 22.73 0.86
CA PRO A 284 3.42 23.73 0.56
C PRO A 284 3.95 24.78 -0.41
N ASP A 285 3.05 25.32 -1.24
CA ASP A 285 3.29 26.41 -2.18
C ASP A 285 4.40 26.16 -3.23
N GLU A 286 4.79 24.90 -3.43
CA GLU A 286 5.60 24.45 -4.58
C GLU A 286 4.71 23.98 -5.74
N LEU A 287 5.23 24.04 -6.97
CA LEU A 287 4.67 23.27 -8.08
C LEU A 287 5.27 21.87 -8.11
N VAL A 288 4.50 20.89 -8.57
CA VAL A 288 4.98 19.60 -9.05
C VAL A 288 4.83 19.58 -10.55
N LEU A 289 5.94 19.35 -11.27
CA LEU A 289 5.93 18.91 -12.66
C LEU A 289 6.00 17.38 -12.64
N MET A 290 4.97 16.73 -13.18
CA MET A 290 4.98 15.30 -13.44
C MET A 290 4.75 15.04 -14.93
N ASP A 291 5.64 14.23 -15.48
CA ASP A 291 5.65 13.80 -16.86
C ASP A 291 5.79 12.27 -16.91
N SER A 292 4.81 11.61 -17.55
CA SER A 292 4.77 10.15 -17.66
C SER A 292 3.76 9.65 -18.70
N GLY A 293 4.16 8.61 -19.43
CA GLY A 293 3.29 7.83 -20.32
C GLY A 293 3.04 6.40 -19.83
N CYS A 294 1.99 5.76 -20.35
CA CYS A 294 1.75 4.31 -20.17
C CYS A 294 1.81 3.58 -21.52
N GLU A 295 2.22 2.32 -21.50
CA GLU A 295 2.31 1.45 -22.67
C GLU A 295 1.22 0.37 -22.60
N VAL A 296 0.54 0.15 -23.73
CA VAL A 296 -0.45 -0.93 -23.90
C VAL A 296 0.04 -1.95 -24.93
N THR A 297 -0.65 -3.09 -25.01
CA THR A 297 -0.41 -4.19 -25.97
C THR A 297 -0.09 -3.68 -27.38
N GLY A 298 0.95 -4.23 -28.03
CA GLY A 298 1.39 -3.77 -29.34
C GLY A 298 2.32 -2.54 -29.30
N ASN A 299 2.98 -2.31 -28.17
CA ASN A 299 3.90 -1.20 -27.90
C ASN A 299 3.31 0.23 -27.91
N TYR A 300 2.00 0.43 -28.16
CA TYR A 300 1.43 1.80 -28.26
C TYR A 300 1.44 2.55 -26.92
N VAL A 301 1.80 3.83 -26.95
CA VAL A 301 2.02 4.66 -25.76
C VAL A 301 1.10 5.88 -25.66
N SER A 302 1.04 6.49 -24.48
CA SER A 302 0.59 7.87 -24.28
C SER A 302 1.76 8.75 -23.85
N ASP A 303 1.65 10.08 -23.99
CA ASP A 303 2.60 11.02 -23.42
C ASP A 303 1.90 12.21 -22.74
N ILE A 304 2.22 12.47 -21.48
CA ILE A 304 1.46 13.43 -20.67
C ILE A 304 2.35 14.08 -19.62
N THR A 305 2.62 15.37 -19.81
CA THR A 305 3.06 16.27 -18.74
C THR A 305 1.92 17.11 -18.16
N ARG A 306 1.84 17.16 -16.83
CA ARG A 306 1.10 18.18 -16.07
C ARG A 306 1.98 18.79 -14.99
N THR A 307 1.97 20.12 -14.94
CA THR A 307 2.48 20.88 -13.80
C THR A 307 1.31 21.43 -12.98
N PHE A 308 1.37 21.33 -11.64
CA PHE A 308 0.28 21.76 -10.75
C PHE A 308 0.77 22.12 -9.33
N PRO A 309 0.06 22.99 -8.59
CA PRO A 309 0.44 23.36 -7.23
C PRO A 309 0.13 22.26 -6.21
N THR A 310 1.07 22.01 -5.29
CA THR A 310 0.92 21.01 -4.21
C THR A 310 -0.23 21.32 -3.25
N THR A 311 -0.62 22.60 -3.14
CA THR A 311 -1.71 23.10 -2.28
C THR A 311 -3.01 23.35 -3.04
N GLY A 312 -3.06 23.07 -4.35
CA GLY A 312 -4.25 23.28 -5.17
C GLY A 312 -4.56 24.75 -5.48
N ARG A 313 -3.63 25.67 -5.19
CA ARG A 313 -3.69 27.09 -5.55
C ARG A 313 -2.35 27.55 -6.11
N PHE A 314 -2.37 28.35 -7.17
CA PHE A 314 -1.16 28.96 -7.70
C PHE A 314 -0.81 30.22 -6.90
N THR A 315 0.46 30.38 -6.52
CA THR A 315 0.96 31.70 -6.08
C THR A 315 1.04 32.65 -7.29
N LYS A 316 1.09 33.96 -7.10
CA LYS A 316 1.11 34.93 -8.23
C LYS A 316 2.22 34.64 -9.27
N PRO A 317 3.50 34.39 -8.90
CA PRO A 317 4.54 34.09 -9.87
C PRO A 317 4.30 32.76 -10.62
N GLN A 318 3.76 31.76 -9.93
CA GLN A 318 3.40 30.47 -10.55
C GLN A 318 2.22 30.63 -11.52
N HIS A 319 1.19 31.38 -11.12
CA HIS A 319 0.02 31.67 -11.94
C HIS A 319 0.43 32.38 -13.24
N ASP A 320 1.31 33.37 -13.15
CA ASP A 320 1.76 34.17 -14.28
C ASP A 320 2.53 33.34 -15.30
N LEU A 321 3.53 32.56 -14.85
CA LEU A 321 4.27 31.66 -15.74
C LEU A 321 3.39 30.52 -16.27
N TYR A 322 2.51 29.96 -15.45
CA TYR A 322 1.60 28.90 -15.89
C TYR A 322 0.63 29.42 -16.96
N SER A 323 0.11 30.64 -16.79
CA SER A 323 -0.75 31.31 -17.77
C SER A 323 -0.04 31.46 -19.12
N LEU A 324 1.24 31.86 -19.12
CA LEU A 324 2.06 31.96 -20.33
C LEU A 324 2.21 30.60 -21.03
N ILE A 325 2.60 29.54 -20.30
CA ILE A 325 2.78 28.21 -20.91
C ILE A 325 1.47 27.65 -21.45
N LEU A 326 0.36 27.84 -20.71
CA LEU A 326 -0.97 27.40 -21.14
C LEU A 326 -1.45 28.17 -22.37
N ASP A 327 -1.30 29.50 -22.41
CA ASP A 327 -1.66 30.34 -23.55
C ASP A 327 -0.86 29.96 -24.81
N VAL A 328 0.45 29.71 -24.68
CA VAL A 328 1.29 29.19 -25.76
C VAL A 328 0.75 27.85 -26.27
N GLN A 329 0.45 26.90 -25.37
CA GLN A 329 -0.07 25.59 -25.75
C GLN A 329 -1.40 25.72 -26.51
N LEU A 330 -2.34 26.50 -25.97
CA LEU A 330 -3.66 26.71 -26.55
C LEU A 330 -3.57 27.40 -27.92
N LYS A 331 -2.72 28.41 -28.09
CA LYS A 331 -2.49 29.06 -29.40
C LYS A 331 -1.84 28.12 -30.42
N CYS A 332 -0.95 27.22 -30.00
CA CYS A 332 -0.38 26.22 -30.89
C CYS A 332 -1.44 25.19 -31.33
N ILE A 333 -2.28 24.72 -30.40
CA ILE A 333 -3.41 23.83 -30.67
C ILE A 333 -4.45 24.51 -31.58
N GLU A 334 -4.77 25.78 -31.35
CA GLU A 334 -5.68 26.57 -32.19
C GLU A 334 -5.12 26.75 -33.61
N ARG A 335 -3.85 27.15 -33.75
CA ARG A 335 -3.18 27.29 -35.05
C ARG A 335 -3.16 25.97 -35.82
N LEU A 336 -2.86 24.86 -35.14
CA LEU A 336 -2.88 23.52 -35.73
C LEU A 336 -4.30 23.15 -36.18
N SER A 337 -5.31 23.32 -35.31
CA SER A 337 -6.71 23.04 -35.63
C SER A 337 -7.21 23.85 -36.83
N ALA A 338 -6.91 25.15 -36.86
CA ALA A 338 -7.29 26.05 -37.95
C ALA A 338 -6.61 25.68 -39.27
N ALA A 339 -5.32 25.32 -39.24
CA ALA A 339 -4.60 24.87 -40.43
C ALA A 339 -5.22 23.57 -40.98
N MET A 340 -5.51 22.58 -40.13
CA MET A 340 -6.12 21.32 -40.55
C MET A 340 -7.55 21.52 -41.11
N GLN A 341 -8.39 22.34 -40.46
CA GLN A 341 -9.74 22.67 -40.94
C GLN A 341 -9.74 23.35 -42.32
N LYS A 342 -8.76 24.22 -42.58
CA LYS A 342 -8.60 24.92 -43.86
C LYS A 342 -7.77 24.14 -44.89
N LYS A 343 -7.19 23.00 -44.51
CA LYS A 343 -6.23 22.22 -45.32
C LYS A 343 -4.99 23.03 -45.72
N GLU A 344 -4.54 23.94 -44.85
CA GLU A 344 -3.31 24.70 -44.99
C GLU A 344 -2.09 23.83 -44.60
N ARG A 345 -1.00 23.89 -45.37
CA ARG A 345 0.25 23.20 -45.03
C ARG A 345 0.86 23.83 -43.78
N LEU A 346 1.08 23.00 -42.76
CA LEU A 346 1.81 23.34 -41.53
C LEU A 346 2.78 22.21 -41.17
N THR A 347 3.97 22.54 -40.69
CA THR A 347 4.95 21.56 -40.17
C THR A 347 5.12 21.68 -38.66
N LEU A 348 5.74 20.67 -38.04
CA LEU A 348 6.00 20.69 -36.59
C LEU A 348 7.10 21.70 -36.24
N ASP A 349 8.08 21.91 -37.13
CA ASP A 349 9.09 22.97 -37.00
C ASP A 349 8.47 24.38 -37.09
N GLU A 350 7.52 24.60 -38.01
CA GLU A 350 6.82 25.88 -38.17
C GLU A 350 5.94 26.21 -36.96
N LEU A 351 5.36 25.18 -36.32
CA LEU A 351 4.61 25.31 -35.09
C LEU A 351 5.54 25.56 -33.89
N HIS A 352 6.72 24.93 -33.85
CA HIS A 352 7.74 25.21 -32.84
C HIS A 352 8.26 26.65 -32.92
N ILE A 353 8.61 27.15 -34.11
CA ILE A 353 9.01 28.55 -34.32
C ILE A 353 7.91 29.52 -33.82
N TYR A 354 6.64 29.16 -34.00
CA TYR A 354 5.52 29.92 -33.47
C TYR A 354 5.47 29.90 -31.93
N SER A 355 5.65 28.74 -31.28
CA SER A 355 5.72 28.65 -29.82
C SER A 355 6.91 29.42 -29.22
N VAL A 356 8.08 29.36 -29.86
CA VAL A 356 9.28 30.11 -29.45
C VAL A 356 9.00 31.60 -29.52
N GLY A 357 8.32 32.05 -30.60
CA GLY A 357 7.87 33.43 -30.75
C GLY A 357 7.01 33.89 -29.57
N LEU A 358 5.97 33.13 -29.21
CA LEU A 358 5.04 33.45 -28.12
C LEU A 358 5.70 33.39 -26.73
N LEU A 359 6.47 32.33 -26.45
CA LEU A 359 7.19 32.16 -25.18
C LEU A 359 8.18 33.30 -24.93
N ALA A 360 8.90 33.72 -25.98
CA ALA A 360 9.88 34.78 -25.90
C ALA A 360 9.27 36.15 -25.56
N ASP A 361 8.10 36.48 -26.11
CA ASP A 361 7.40 37.73 -25.76
C ASP A 361 7.05 37.75 -24.27
N GLY A 362 6.47 36.67 -23.74
CA GLY A 362 6.15 36.54 -22.32
C GLY A 362 7.40 36.56 -21.43
N MET A 363 8.47 35.86 -21.80
CA MET A 363 9.75 35.90 -21.07
C MET A 363 10.36 37.31 -21.03
N GLN A 364 10.21 38.11 -22.09
CA GLN A 364 10.65 39.51 -22.14
C GLN A 364 9.71 40.46 -21.37
N GLU A 365 8.42 40.16 -21.30
CA GLU A 365 7.45 40.87 -20.48
C GLU A 365 7.78 40.70 -18.98
N PHE A 366 7.93 39.44 -18.53
CA PHE A 366 8.29 39.07 -17.16
C PHE A 366 9.75 39.34 -16.76
N GLY A 367 10.60 39.78 -17.69
CA GLY A 367 12.01 40.10 -17.41
C GLY A 367 12.94 38.90 -17.22
N ILE A 368 12.50 37.69 -17.60
CA ILE A 368 13.33 36.47 -17.66
C ILE A 368 14.34 36.55 -18.82
N LEU A 369 13.93 37.17 -19.94
CA LEU A 369 14.81 37.52 -21.05
C LEU A 369 14.94 39.05 -21.16
N PRO A 370 16.14 39.58 -21.44
CA PRO A 370 16.31 41.01 -21.67
C PRO A 370 15.51 41.50 -22.90
N ARG A 371 14.74 42.58 -22.73
CA ARG A 371 13.90 43.18 -23.78
C ARG A 371 14.66 43.72 -25.00
N HIS A 372 15.98 43.88 -24.91
CA HIS A 372 16.81 44.32 -26.03
C HIS A 372 17.28 43.18 -26.94
N LEU A 373 17.08 41.91 -26.55
CA LEU A 373 17.43 40.77 -27.40
C LEU A 373 16.42 40.63 -28.55
N VAL A 374 16.94 40.62 -29.78
CA VAL A 374 16.14 40.51 -31.01
C VAL A 374 16.00 39.05 -31.40
N LYS A 375 14.75 38.59 -31.59
CA LYS A 375 14.43 37.21 -31.99
C LYS A 375 15.18 36.80 -33.27
N GLY A 376 15.64 35.55 -33.32
CA GLY A 376 16.43 35.02 -34.44
C GLY A 376 17.90 35.45 -34.48
N THR A 377 18.38 36.24 -33.52
CA THR A 377 19.83 36.48 -33.34
C THR A 377 20.48 35.36 -32.52
N ALA A 378 21.76 35.06 -32.75
CA ALA A 378 22.48 34.02 -31.99
C ALA A 378 22.50 34.29 -30.47
N ALA A 379 22.56 35.56 -30.06
CA ALA A 379 22.50 35.96 -28.65
C ALA A 379 21.12 35.68 -28.02
N PHE A 380 20.04 35.94 -28.77
CA PHE A 380 18.68 35.59 -28.37
C PHE A 380 18.50 34.06 -28.28
N GLU A 381 18.92 33.31 -29.30
CA GLU A 381 18.81 31.85 -29.32
C GLU A 381 19.54 31.20 -28.14
N HIS A 382 20.75 31.69 -27.83
CA HIS A 382 21.52 31.21 -26.68
C HIS A 382 20.82 31.50 -25.34
N ALA A 383 20.27 32.71 -25.17
CA ALA A 383 19.56 33.10 -23.96
C ALA A 383 18.22 32.37 -23.79
N PHE A 384 17.45 32.18 -24.86
CA PHE A 384 16.16 31.48 -24.85
C PHE A 384 16.35 29.99 -24.52
N ARG A 385 17.29 29.31 -25.19
CA ARG A 385 17.56 27.87 -25.00
C ARG A 385 18.02 27.51 -23.59
N LYS A 386 18.54 28.48 -22.82
CA LYS A 386 18.86 28.30 -21.39
C LYS A 386 17.62 27.93 -20.55
N TYR A 387 16.43 28.44 -20.91
CA TYR A 387 15.18 28.24 -20.17
C TYR A 387 14.14 27.40 -20.91
N ASN A 388 14.25 27.26 -22.23
CA ASN A 388 13.50 26.29 -23.04
C ASN A 388 14.43 25.61 -24.06
N PRO A 389 15.08 24.49 -23.70
CA PRO A 389 15.98 23.75 -24.60
C PRO A 389 15.27 22.61 -25.38
N THR A 390 13.96 22.41 -25.18
CA THR A 390 13.18 21.32 -25.80
C THR A 390 12.51 21.76 -27.10
N HIS A 391 12.06 20.80 -27.90
CA HIS A 391 11.17 21.10 -29.03
C HIS A 391 9.75 21.39 -28.51
N LEU A 392 8.82 21.79 -29.38
CA LEU A 392 7.39 21.88 -29.04
C LEU A 392 6.70 20.51 -29.00
N GLY A 393 7.34 19.47 -29.53
CA GLY A 393 6.76 18.14 -29.64
C GLY A 393 7.44 17.23 -30.66
N HIS A 394 6.94 16.01 -30.75
CA HIS A 394 7.40 14.93 -31.60
C HIS A 394 6.23 14.09 -32.11
N TYR A 395 6.50 13.17 -33.02
CA TYR A 395 5.55 12.12 -33.38
C TYR A 395 5.44 11.11 -32.22
N LEU A 396 4.27 10.50 -32.07
CA LEU A 396 3.96 9.53 -31.01
C LEU A 396 3.25 8.30 -31.60
N GLY A 397 3.54 7.11 -31.07
CA GLY A 397 2.95 5.86 -31.57
C GLY A 397 3.36 4.62 -30.77
N MET A 398 4.14 3.73 -31.40
CA MET A 398 4.69 2.54 -30.73
C MET A 398 5.93 2.85 -29.87
N ASP A 399 6.50 4.03 -30.02
CA ASP A 399 7.54 4.58 -29.16
C ASP A 399 7.15 6.02 -28.80
N VAL A 400 7.76 6.55 -27.74
CA VAL A 400 7.50 7.91 -27.20
C VAL A 400 7.94 8.97 -28.22
N HIS A 401 9.24 9.00 -28.51
CA HIS A 401 9.79 9.70 -29.65
C HIS A 401 9.66 8.81 -30.90
N ASP A 402 8.44 8.69 -31.42
CA ASP A 402 8.13 7.83 -32.55
C ASP A 402 8.79 8.31 -33.86
N THR A 403 9.10 7.36 -34.74
CA THR A 403 9.57 7.63 -36.11
C THR A 403 10.75 8.63 -36.22
N PRO A 404 11.88 8.40 -35.52
CA PRO A 404 12.93 9.41 -35.31
C PRO A 404 13.67 9.84 -36.58
N THR A 405 13.54 9.13 -37.70
CA THR A 405 14.13 9.52 -38.99
C THR A 405 13.16 10.29 -39.89
N TYR A 406 11.88 10.40 -39.52
CA TYR A 406 10.90 11.20 -40.24
C TYR A 406 11.02 12.67 -39.83
N SER A 407 11.38 13.54 -40.77
CA SER A 407 11.67 14.95 -40.45
C SER A 407 10.43 15.71 -39.97
N ARG A 408 10.60 16.51 -38.91
CA ARG A 408 9.61 17.49 -38.40
C ARG A 408 9.27 18.61 -39.39
N SER A 409 10.05 18.76 -40.46
CA SER A 409 9.82 19.69 -41.56
C SER A 409 8.83 19.17 -42.61
N HIS A 410 8.35 17.93 -42.49
CA HIS A 410 7.27 17.42 -43.33
C HIS A 410 5.92 18.05 -42.94
N PRO A 411 4.96 18.17 -43.88
CA PRO A 411 3.59 18.56 -43.58
C PRO A 411 2.94 17.62 -42.56
N ILE A 412 2.25 18.20 -41.59
CA ILE A 412 1.35 17.47 -40.69
C ILE A 412 0.09 17.09 -41.48
N VAL A 413 -0.30 15.81 -41.44
CA VAL A 413 -1.41 15.24 -42.24
C VAL A 413 -2.29 14.29 -41.39
N PRO A 414 -3.54 14.02 -41.82
CA PRO A 414 -4.44 13.09 -41.12
C PRO A 414 -3.83 11.72 -40.83
N GLY A 415 -4.14 11.16 -39.67
CA GLY A 415 -3.58 9.90 -39.17
C GLY A 415 -2.23 10.03 -38.44
N MET A 416 -1.57 11.20 -38.49
CA MET A 416 -0.46 11.48 -37.56
C MET A 416 -0.97 11.69 -36.14
N ILE A 417 -0.13 11.34 -35.16
CA ILE A 417 -0.31 11.71 -33.74
C ILE A 417 0.98 12.38 -33.28
N ILE A 418 0.85 13.53 -32.62
CA ILE A 418 1.96 14.36 -32.15
C ILE A 418 1.72 14.88 -30.73
N THR A 419 2.79 15.13 -29.98
CA THR A 419 2.73 15.88 -28.70
C THR A 419 2.74 17.40 -28.94
N ILE A 420 2.14 18.16 -28.02
CA ILE A 420 2.25 19.63 -27.95
C ILE A 420 2.59 20.05 -26.52
N GLU A 421 3.89 20.25 -26.26
CA GLU A 421 4.55 20.23 -24.94
C GLU A 421 5.38 21.48 -24.57
N PRO A 422 4.87 22.73 -24.75
CA PRO A 422 5.62 23.92 -24.34
C PRO A 422 5.96 23.90 -22.84
N GLY A 423 7.13 24.44 -22.50
CA GLY A 423 7.57 24.52 -21.12
C GLY A 423 8.69 25.54 -20.88
N ILE A 424 8.94 25.82 -19.60
CA ILE A 424 9.96 26.73 -19.11
C ILE A 424 10.62 26.14 -17.86
N TYR A 425 11.94 26.25 -17.77
CA TYR A 425 12.74 25.67 -16.68
C TYR A 425 13.70 26.73 -16.15
N LEU A 426 13.44 27.22 -14.93
CA LEU A 426 14.17 28.35 -14.33
C LEU A 426 14.99 27.85 -13.14
N PRO A 427 16.34 27.75 -13.24
CA PRO A 427 17.16 27.25 -12.15
C PRO A 427 17.05 28.14 -10.89
N SER A 428 17.11 27.53 -9.71
CA SER A 428 16.99 28.25 -8.43
C SER A 428 18.20 29.13 -8.09
N ASN A 429 19.36 28.85 -8.68
CA ASN A 429 20.64 29.51 -8.44
C ASN A 429 21.02 30.54 -9.52
N ASP A 430 20.06 31.00 -10.33
CA ASP A 430 20.31 31.89 -11.46
C ASP A 430 19.98 33.34 -11.10
N ASP A 431 21.00 34.14 -10.83
CA ASP A 431 20.81 35.53 -10.42
C ASP A 431 20.33 36.45 -11.55
N ALA A 432 20.37 36.00 -12.82
CA ALA A 432 19.95 36.79 -13.97
C ALA A 432 18.43 36.86 -14.15
N ILE A 433 17.65 36.01 -13.47
CA ILE A 433 16.18 36.02 -13.51
C ILE A 433 15.60 36.67 -12.24
N PRO A 434 14.39 37.27 -12.33
CA PRO A 434 13.70 37.83 -11.16
C PRO A 434 13.53 36.78 -10.06
N HIS A 435 13.71 37.21 -8.81
CA HIS A 435 13.80 36.33 -7.64
C HIS A 435 12.56 35.45 -7.47
N GLU A 436 11.38 36.00 -7.74
CA GLU A 436 10.08 35.35 -7.65
C GLU A 436 9.85 34.18 -8.62
N TYR A 437 10.68 34.04 -9.67
CA TYR A 437 10.57 32.98 -10.67
C TYR A 437 11.64 31.88 -10.53
N ARG A 438 12.60 32.03 -9.61
CA ARG A 438 13.72 31.09 -9.43
C ARG A 438 13.24 29.74 -8.91
N GLY A 439 13.69 28.67 -9.56
CA GLY A 439 13.31 27.30 -9.21
C GLY A 439 11.94 26.87 -9.73
N ILE A 440 11.28 27.66 -10.58
CA ILE A 440 10.01 27.28 -11.21
C ILE A 440 10.30 26.50 -12.50
N GLY A 441 9.75 25.28 -12.60
CA GLY A 441 9.65 24.53 -13.85
C GLY A 441 8.19 24.23 -14.18
N ILE A 442 7.79 24.45 -15.43
CA ILE A 442 6.43 24.22 -15.93
C ILE A 442 6.51 23.62 -17.33
N ARG A 443 5.83 22.51 -17.56
CA ARG A 443 5.48 21.98 -18.89
C ARG A 443 4.02 21.52 -18.88
N ILE A 444 3.33 21.69 -20.01
CA ILE A 444 1.93 21.30 -20.21
C ILE A 444 1.85 20.63 -21.57
N GLU A 445 1.42 19.37 -21.61
CA GLU A 445 1.55 18.52 -22.79
C GLU A 445 0.29 17.73 -23.08
N ASP A 446 -0.04 17.55 -24.35
CA ASP A 446 -1.15 16.70 -24.76
C ASP A 446 -0.86 15.96 -26.05
N ASP A 447 -1.41 14.74 -26.13
CA ASP A 447 -1.40 13.90 -27.33
C ASP A 447 -2.49 14.36 -28.29
N VAL A 448 -2.12 14.69 -29.53
CA VAL A 448 -3.02 15.25 -30.54
C VAL A 448 -3.02 14.38 -31.79
N LEU A 449 -4.17 13.74 -32.07
CA LEU A 449 -4.47 13.07 -33.32
C LEU A 449 -4.89 14.10 -34.38
N ILE A 450 -4.33 13.97 -35.58
CA ILE A 450 -4.71 14.76 -36.75
C ILE A 450 -5.82 14.01 -37.51
N THR A 451 -6.90 14.72 -37.84
CA THR A 451 -8.08 14.15 -38.52
C THR A 451 -8.38 14.89 -39.82
N GLU A 452 -9.18 14.29 -40.71
CA GLU A 452 -9.66 14.91 -41.96
C GLU A 452 -10.41 16.23 -41.76
N SER A 453 -10.93 16.49 -40.54
CA SER A 453 -11.78 17.63 -40.19
C SER A 453 -11.14 18.58 -39.18
N GLY A 454 -9.90 18.36 -38.76
CA GLY A 454 -9.26 19.12 -37.70
C GLY A 454 -8.32 18.26 -36.85
N ILE A 455 -8.50 18.33 -35.53
CA ILE A 455 -7.70 17.57 -34.56
C ILE A 455 -8.58 16.98 -33.46
N GLU A 456 -8.09 15.91 -32.82
CA GLU A 456 -8.62 15.35 -31.58
C GLU A 456 -7.51 15.33 -30.54
N ILE A 457 -7.72 16.04 -29.43
CA ILE A 457 -6.85 15.96 -28.26
C ILE A 457 -7.23 14.70 -27.47
N LEU A 458 -6.37 13.69 -27.48
CA LEU A 458 -6.63 12.37 -26.89
C LEU A 458 -6.61 12.43 -25.35
N THR A 459 -5.76 13.30 -24.79
CA THR A 459 -5.53 13.48 -23.35
C THR A 459 -6.37 14.60 -22.72
N LYS A 460 -7.35 15.14 -23.46
CA LYS A 460 -8.18 16.31 -23.09
C LYS A 460 -8.92 16.22 -21.75
N THR A 461 -9.06 15.01 -21.20
CA THR A 461 -9.75 14.76 -19.93
C THR A 461 -8.89 15.15 -18.73
N VAL A 462 -7.56 15.24 -18.88
CA VAL A 462 -6.66 15.68 -17.82
C VAL A 462 -6.72 17.21 -17.69
N PRO A 463 -7.17 17.76 -16.55
CA PRO A 463 -7.33 19.21 -16.38
C PRO A 463 -6.00 19.94 -16.59
N LYS A 464 -6.08 21.13 -17.21
CA LYS A 464 -4.92 21.98 -17.50
C LYS A 464 -5.19 23.49 -17.48
N SER A 465 -6.45 23.93 -17.47
CA SER A 465 -6.70 25.35 -17.20
C SER A 465 -6.43 25.64 -15.73
N ILE A 466 -5.98 26.86 -15.37
CA ILE A 466 -5.77 27.24 -13.96
C ILE A 466 -7.07 27.04 -13.17
N ALA A 467 -8.19 27.48 -13.72
CA ALA A 467 -9.50 27.28 -13.11
C ALA A 467 -9.84 25.79 -12.95
N ASP A 468 -9.53 24.92 -13.91
CA ASP A 468 -9.79 23.48 -13.79
C ASP A 468 -8.81 22.78 -12.84
N LEU A 469 -7.55 23.21 -12.74
CA LEU A 469 -6.58 22.66 -11.78
C LEU A 469 -6.89 23.11 -10.36
N GLU A 470 -7.17 24.39 -10.12
CA GLU A 470 -7.64 24.87 -8.82
C GLU A 470 -9.03 24.32 -8.49
N ASN A 471 -9.89 24.04 -9.47
CA ASN A 471 -11.13 23.31 -9.19
C ASN A 471 -10.91 21.81 -8.99
N PHE A 472 -9.98 21.16 -9.67
CA PHE A 472 -9.82 19.71 -9.59
C PHE A 472 -8.98 19.35 -8.37
N ILE A 473 -7.78 19.92 -8.27
CA ILE A 473 -6.86 19.74 -7.15
C ILE A 473 -7.32 20.56 -5.97
N GLY A 474 -7.82 21.78 -6.14
CA GLY A 474 -8.42 22.50 -5.01
C GLY A 474 -9.74 21.89 -4.54
N LYS A 475 -10.56 21.21 -5.37
CA LYS A 475 -11.63 20.32 -4.86
C LYS A 475 -11.12 18.99 -4.37
N ALA A 476 -9.96 18.50 -4.81
CA ALA A 476 -9.40 17.25 -4.31
C ALA A 476 -8.76 17.45 -2.93
N ILE A 477 -7.99 18.52 -2.76
CA ILE A 477 -7.44 19.02 -1.50
C ILE A 477 -8.53 19.62 -0.63
N LEU A 478 -9.55 20.29 -1.16
CA LEU A 478 -10.77 20.50 -0.38
C LEU A 478 -11.45 19.16 -0.12
N SER A 479 -11.46 18.14 -0.96
CA SER A 479 -12.05 16.82 -0.60
C SER A 479 -11.16 15.96 0.28
N LEU A 480 -9.88 16.29 0.46
CA LEU A 480 -8.93 15.67 1.37
C LEU A 480 -8.92 16.43 2.70
N SER A 481 -9.03 17.75 2.67
CA SER A 481 -9.21 18.63 3.84
C SER A 481 -10.67 18.82 4.24
N ILE A 482 -11.64 18.32 3.46
CA ILE A 482 -13.05 18.00 3.81
C ILE A 482 -13.13 16.46 3.95
N SER A 483 -12.20 15.63 3.48
CA SER A 483 -12.04 14.28 4.03
C SER A 483 -11.43 14.35 5.43
N GLU A 484 -10.64 15.37 5.78
CA GLU A 484 -10.11 15.60 7.12
C GLU A 484 -11.07 16.52 7.89
N SER A 485 -11.35 17.74 7.42
CA SER A 485 -12.31 18.63 8.10
C SER A 485 -13.76 18.18 8.00
N ALA A 486 -14.14 17.23 7.13
CA ALA A 486 -15.41 16.51 7.24
C ALA A 486 -15.28 15.08 7.78
N ALA A 487 -14.11 14.44 7.84
CA ALA A 487 -13.87 13.50 8.96
C ALA A 487 -13.87 14.20 10.33
N MET A 488 -13.91 15.54 10.38
CA MET A 488 -14.20 16.34 11.58
C MET A 488 -15.63 16.94 11.59
N ALA A 489 -16.26 17.20 10.44
CA ALA A 489 -17.57 17.88 10.32
C ALA A 489 -18.72 17.09 9.63
N MET A 490 -18.48 16.19 8.68
CA MET A 490 -19.45 15.13 8.32
C MET A 490 -19.60 14.17 9.52
N THR A 491 -18.53 13.98 10.31
CA THR A 491 -18.53 13.45 11.68
C THR A 491 -19.47 14.19 12.65
N ARG A 492 -20.00 15.37 12.28
CA ARG A 492 -21.04 16.10 13.03
C ARG A 492 -22.41 16.17 12.34
N VAL A 493 -22.51 16.07 11.01
CA VAL A 493 -23.80 16.27 10.28
C VAL A 493 -24.30 15.03 9.54
N PHE A 494 -23.43 14.17 9.00
CA PHE A 494 -23.83 12.85 8.48
C PHE A 494 -24.11 11.82 9.59
N SER A 495 -23.87 12.21 10.85
CA SER A 495 -24.19 11.50 12.10
C SER A 495 -25.69 11.23 12.35
N ARG A 496 -26.54 11.25 11.31
CA ARG A 496 -27.99 10.97 11.46
C ARG A 496 -28.65 10.11 10.38
N HIS A 497 -28.17 10.02 9.14
CA HIS A 497 -28.82 9.21 8.09
C HIS A 497 -27.81 8.61 7.08
N MET A 498 -27.33 7.39 7.38
CA MET A 498 -26.31 6.57 6.66
C MET A 498 -24.86 7.09 6.77
N SER A 499 -23.87 6.44 7.41
CA SER A 499 -23.46 5.01 7.51
C SER A 499 -22.99 4.43 6.17
N THR A 500 -21.85 3.75 6.02
CA THR A 500 -21.01 3.02 6.99
C THR A 500 -19.51 3.05 6.61
N ALA A 501 -18.63 3.54 7.50
CA ALA A 501 -17.35 2.85 7.67
C ALA A 501 -17.67 1.52 8.38
N ARG A 502 -17.07 0.40 7.94
CA ARG A 502 -17.41 -0.92 8.50
C ARG A 502 -16.89 -1.02 9.94
N ARG A 503 -17.81 -0.87 10.91
CA ARG A 503 -17.50 -0.87 12.34
C ARG A 503 -17.35 -2.30 12.87
N ALA A 504 -16.32 -2.52 13.68
CA ALA A 504 -16.23 -3.69 14.56
C ALA A 504 -16.95 -3.40 15.88
N VAL A 505 -17.87 -4.27 16.26
CA VAL A 505 -18.67 -4.12 17.48
C VAL A 505 -18.51 -5.32 18.40
N VAL A 506 -18.49 -5.05 19.71
CA VAL A 506 -18.52 -6.07 20.76
C VAL A 506 -19.97 -6.48 20.96
N VAL A 507 -20.32 -7.69 20.55
CA VAL A 507 -21.67 -8.24 20.73
C VAL A 507 -21.84 -8.72 22.16
N ASP A 508 -21.01 -9.65 22.59
CA ASP A 508 -20.92 -10.07 23.98
C ASP A 508 -19.55 -10.69 24.27
N GLY A 509 -19.28 -10.99 25.53
CA GLY A 509 -18.13 -11.76 25.97
C GLY A 509 -18.40 -12.52 27.26
N VAL A 510 -17.52 -13.46 27.54
CA VAL A 510 -17.54 -14.34 28.70
C VAL A 510 -16.12 -14.58 29.20
N ARG A 511 -16.00 -15.09 30.42
CA ARG A 511 -14.74 -15.58 30.99
C ARG A 511 -15.00 -16.66 32.00
N MET A 512 -14.01 -17.51 32.21
CA MET A 512 -13.97 -18.36 33.41
C MET A 512 -13.70 -17.48 34.65
N PRO A 513 -14.12 -17.90 35.86
CA PRO A 513 -13.72 -17.26 37.11
C PRO A 513 -12.19 -17.20 37.16
N PHE A 514 -11.60 -16.03 37.39
CA PHE A 514 -10.15 -15.94 37.51
C PHE A 514 -9.75 -16.45 38.90
N ALA A 515 -8.81 -17.38 38.93
CA ALA A 515 -8.46 -18.14 40.12
C ALA A 515 -6.96 -18.12 40.35
N LYS A 516 -6.54 -18.05 41.61
CA LYS A 516 -5.13 -18.26 42.01
C LYS A 516 -4.62 -19.59 41.45
N SER A 517 -3.44 -19.58 40.85
CA SER A 517 -2.85 -20.79 40.30
C SER A 517 -2.63 -21.86 41.37
N SER A 518 -2.70 -23.13 40.97
CA SER A 518 -2.74 -24.30 41.85
C SER A 518 -3.94 -24.28 42.82
N THR A 519 -5.13 -23.90 42.33
CA THR A 519 -6.38 -24.00 43.09
C THR A 519 -7.54 -24.61 42.27
N LEU A 520 -8.36 -23.81 41.57
CA LEU A 520 -9.60 -24.29 40.94
C LEU A 520 -9.36 -25.18 39.71
N TYR A 521 -8.27 -24.94 38.99
CA TYR A 521 -7.98 -25.50 37.67
C TYR A 521 -6.71 -26.37 37.65
N GLU A 522 -6.32 -26.94 38.79
CA GLU A 522 -5.10 -27.76 38.91
C GLU A 522 -5.07 -28.98 37.97
N ASP A 523 -6.23 -29.56 37.68
CA ASP A 523 -6.39 -30.70 36.76
C ASP A 523 -6.62 -30.30 35.28
N LEU A 524 -6.58 -29.01 34.93
CA LEU A 524 -6.98 -28.51 33.60
C LEU A 524 -5.83 -27.87 32.82
N MET A 525 -5.78 -28.17 31.52
CA MET A 525 -4.87 -27.51 30.60
C MET A 525 -5.43 -26.14 30.16
N ALA A 526 -4.56 -25.27 29.61
CA ALA A 526 -5.00 -24.05 28.91
C ALA A 526 -6.04 -24.35 27.80
N TYR A 527 -5.96 -25.56 27.21
CA TYR A 527 -6.90 -26.04 26.20
C TYR A 527 -8.32 -26.14 26.75
N ASP A 528 -8.50 -26.76 27.91
CA ASP A 528 -9.83 -26.94 28.53
C ASP A 528 -10.44 -25.60 28.88
N LEU A 529 -9.67 -24.71 29.51
CA LEU A 529 -10.12 -23.38 29.87
C LEU A 529 -10.53 -22.56 28.64
N MET A 530 -9.76 -22.56 27.56
CA MET A 530 -10.10 -21.79 26.35
C MET A 530 -11.30 -22.41 25.61
N ARG A 531 -11.36 -23.74 25.51
CA ARG A 531 -12.49 -24.48 24.93
C ARG A 531 -13.78 -24.12 25.64
N ASP A 532 -13.77 -24.14 26.97
CA ASP A 532 -14.97 -23.92 27.78
C ASP A 532 -15.41 -22.45 27.73
N SER A 533 -14.49 -21.49 27.58
CA SER A 533 -14.82 -20.08 27.28
C SER A 533 -15.44 -19.90 25.88
N ILE A 534 -14.89 -20.52 24.82
CA ILE A 534 -15.47 -20.44 23.46
C ILE A 534 -16.86 -21.08 23.44
N LYS A 535 -16.99 -22.28 24.01
CA LYS A 535 -18.26 -23.02 24.09
C LYS A 535 -19.30 -22.28 24.93
N GLY A 536 -18.89 -21.70 26.06
CA GLY A 536 -19.73 -20.86 26.90
C GLY A 536 -20.21 -19.59 26.18
N LEU A 537 -19.35 -18.98 25.36
CA LEU A 537 -19.72 -17.84 24.52
C LEU A 537 -20.79 -18.25 23.48
N LEU A 538 -20.53 -19.29 22.69
CA LEU A 538 -21.45 -19.82 21.68
C LEU A 538 -22.82 -20.16 22.28
N ASN A 539 -22.84 -20.85 23.42
CA ASN A 539 -24.06 -21.20 24.14
C ASN A 539 -24.83 -19.96 24.63
N LYS A 540 -24.11 -18.95 25.16
CA LYS A 540 -24.71 -17.73 25.69
C LYS A 540 -25.29 -16.83 24.59
N THR A 541 -24.60 -16.71 23.46
CA THR A 541 -25.05 -15.90 22.32
C THR A 541 -25.98 -16.64 21.37
N ALA A 542 -26.17 -17.96 21.56
CA ALA A 542 -26.86 -18.85 20.63
C ALA A 542 -26.33 -18.73 19.18
N LEU A 543 -25.04 -18.46 19.03
CA LEU A 543 -24.40 -18.30 17.71
C LEU A 543 -24.17 -19.68 17.10
N ASP A 544 -24.57 -19.86 15.84
CA ASP A 544 -24.23 -21.05 15.06
C ASP A 544 -22.70 -21.14 14.90
N PRO A 545 -22.03 -22.21 15.38
CA PRO A 545 -20.59 -22.40 15.21
C PRO A 545 -20.13 -22.35 13.76
N ALA A 546 -20.98 -22.69 12.79
CA ALA A 546 -20.68 -22.63 11.36
C ALA A 546 -20.74 -21.23 10.75
N SER A 547 -21.26 -20.24 11.49
CA SER A 547 -21.28 -18.83 11.08
C SER A 547 -20.02 -18.05 11.48
N VAL A 548 -19.14 -18.64 12.29
CA VAL A 548 -17.88 -18.00 12.70
C VAL A 548 -16.87 -18.07 11.55
N ASP A 549 -16.34 -16.93 11.12
CA ASP A 549 -15.34 -16.88 10.04
C ASP A 549 -13.91 -17.13 10.54
N TYR A 550 -13.62 -16.76 11.80
CA TYR A 550 -12.26 -16.83 12.36
C TYR A 550 -12.24 -16.92 13.90
N VAL A 551 -11.22 -17.56 14.46
CA VAL A 551 -10.92 -17.52 15.91
C VAL A 551 -9.49 -17.06 16.20
N ILE A 552 -9.30 -16.09 17.11
CA ILE A 552 -7.97 -15.59 17.52
C ILE A 552 -7.86 -15.63 19.05
N CYS A 553 -6.83 -16.27 19.60
CA CYS A 553 -6.66 -16.35 21.06
C CYS A 553 -5.23 -15.97 21.50
N GLY A 554 -5.13 -15.18 22.56
CA GLY A 554 -3.87 -14.82 23.21
C GLY A 554 -3.41 -15.85 24.25
N THR A 555 -2.12 -16.19 24.28
CA THR A 555 -1.49 -16.93 25.38
C THR A 555 0.01 -16.61 25.47
N VAL A 556 0.62 -16.72 26.65
CA VAL A 556 2.06 -16.45 26.85
C VAL A 556 2.85 -17.74 27.11
N ILE A 557 2.38 -18.59 28.02
CA ILE A 557 3.05 -19.85 28.36
C ILE A 557 2.52 -20.94 27.43
N GLN A 558 3.17 -21.08 26.27
CA GLN A 558 2.78 -22.09 25.29
C GLN A 558 3.12 -23.51 25.74
N GLU A 559 2.09 -24.36 25.83
CA GLU A 559 2.24 -25.81 25.82
C GLU A 559 2.47 -26.32 24.38
N VAL A 560 3.50 -27.15 24.20
CA VAL A 560 3.98 -27.59 22.87
C VAL A 560 2.97 -28.48 22.15
N ARG A 561 2.22 -29.31 22.88
CA ARG A 561 1.14 -30.16 22.36
C ARG A 561 -0.01 -29.36 21.75
N THR A 562 -0.19 -28.11 22.16
CA THR A 562 -1.28 -27.22 21.76
C THR A 562 -0.71 -25.86 21.32
N SER A 563 0.31 -25.88 20.46
CA SER A 563 1.04 -24.69 20.00
C SER A 563 0.11 -23.63 19.39
N ASN A 564 -0.90 -24.06 18.63
CA ASN A 564 -2.03 -23.23 18.19
C ASN A 564 -3.25 -23.44 19.11
N ILE A 565 -3.13 -23.06 20.38
CA ILE A 565 -4.20 -23.16 21.39
C ILE A 565 -5.56 -22.64 20.91
N ALA A 566 -5.60 -21.58 20.10
CA ALA A 566 -6.83 -21.04 19.52
C ALA A 566 -7.56 -22.07 18.66
N ARG A 567 -6.81 -22.79 17.81
CA ARG A 567 -7.34 -23.80 16.91
C ARG A 567 -7.78 -25.06 17.63
N GLU A 568 -6.97 -25.58 18.54
CA GLU A 568 -7.33 -26.77 19.30
C GLU A 568 -8.60 -26.50 20.14
N ALA A 569 -8.64 -25.39 20.86
CA ALA A 569 -9.79 -25.00 21.67
C ALA A 569 -11.06 -24.76 20.83
N ALA A 570 -10.94 -24.13 19.66
CA ALA A 570 -12.07 -23.91 18.74
C ALA A 570 -12.67 -25.24 18.25
N LEU A 571 -11.83 -26.19 17.82
CA LEU A 571 -12.27 -27.54 17.43
C LEU A 571 -12.95 -28.27 18.60
N GLY A 572 -12.36 -28.20 19.79
CA GLY A 572 -12.96 -28.79 21.01
C GLY A 572 -14.27 -28.13 21.43
N ALA A 573 -14.50 -26.87 21.07
CA ALA A 573 -15.72 -26.12 21.36
C ALA A 573 -16.85 -26.38 20.36
N GLY A 574 -16.57 -27.05 19.23
CA GLY A 574 -17.54 -27.36 18.18
C GLY A 574 -17.52 -26.44 16.97
N ILE A 575 -16.51 -25.55 16.84
CA ILE A 575 -16.29 -24.79 15.61
C ILE A 575 -15.88 -25.75 14.47
N PRO A 576 -16.47 -25.66 13.26
CA PRO A 576 -16.15 -26.57 12.16
C PRO A 576 -14.68 -26.57 11.75
N LYS A 577 -14.22 -27.71 11.21
CA LYS A 577 -12.82 -27.93 10.82
C LYS A 577 -12.37 -26.98 9.69
N GLU A 578 -13.30 -26.46 8.91
CA GLU A 578 -13.09 -25.51 7.82
C GLU A 578 -12.70 -24.11 8.34
N ILE A 579 -13.13 -23.72 9.55
CA ILE A 579 -12.96 -22.37 10.08
C ILE A 579 -11.53 -22.16 10.62
N PRO A 580 -10.75 -21.24 10.06
CA PRO A 580 -9.36 -21.00 10.47
C PRO A 580 -9.25 -20.35 11.85
N ALA A 581 -8.15 -20.64 12.54
CA ALA A 581 -7.84 -20.06 13.84
C ALA A 581 -6.32 -19.96 14.08
N HIS A 582 -5.88 -18.93 14.80
CA HIS A 582 -4.47 -18.80 15.21
C HIS A 582 -4.29 -18.21 16.62
N THR A 583 -3.20 -18.65 17.26
CA THR A 583 -2.72 -18.10 18.53
C THR A 583 -1.84 -16.88 18.30
N VAL A 584 -1.97 -15.88 19.17
CA VAL A 584 -1.07 -14.71 19.25
C VAL A 584 -0.40 -14.63 20.62
N THR A 585 0.81 -14.05 20.66
CA THR A 585 1.55 -13.83 21.91
C THR A 585 2.19 -12.45 21.90
N GLN A 586 1.84 -11.64 22.89
CA GLN A 586 2.41 -10.31 23.14
C GLN A 586 2.35 -10.02 24.65
N ALA A 587 2.93 -10.93 25.45
CA ALA A 587 2.94 -10.87 26.91
C ALA A 587 1.53 -10.58 27.51
N CYS A 588 1.42 -9.71 28.51
CA CYS A 588 0.18 -9.37 29.24
C CYS A 588 -0.95 -8.82 28.35
N ILE A 589 -0.66 -8.40 27.12
CA ILE A 589 -1.61 -7.85 26.15
C ILE A 589 -1.92 -8.82 24.99
N SER A 590 -1.63 -10.12 25.15
CA SER A 590 -1.88 -11.13 24.10
C SER A 590 -3.36 -11.20 23.67
N SER A 591 -4.32 -11.18 24.59
CA SER A 591 -5.75 -11.10 24.21
C SER A 591 -6.14 -9.73 23.66
N SER A 592 -5.48 -8.63 24.06
CA SER A 592 -5.69 -7.34 23.43
C SER A 592 -5.22 -7.34 21.97
N GLN A 593 -4.11 -8.03 21.67
CA GLN A 593 -3.65 -8.28 20.30
C GLN A 593 -4.65 -9.15 19.51
N ALA A 594 -5.29 -10.13 20.16
CA ALA A 594 -6.35 -10.93 19.53
C ALA A 594 -7.59 -10.07 19.20
N ILE A 595 -8.01 -9.20 20.12
CA ILE A 595 -9.13 -8.25 19.93
C ILE A 595 -8.81 -7.25 18.82
N ALA A 596 -7.61 -6.66 18.81
CA ALA A 596 -7.17 -5.72 17.80
C ALA A 596 -7.12 -6.37 16.41
N ALA A 597 -6.44 -7.52 16.26
CA ALA A 597 -6.34 -8.24 15.00
C ALA A 597 -7.71 -8.71 14.46
N ALA A 598 -8.66 -9.02 15.34
CA ALA A 598 -10.04 -9.32 14.96
C ALA A 598 -10.79 -8.06 14.48
N SER A 599 -10.69 -6.96 15.23
CA SER A 599 -11.27 -5.66 14.86
C SER A 599 -10.74 -5.18 13.50
N GLU A 600 -9.43 -5.27 13.27
CA GLU A 600 -8.77 -4.93 12.00
C GLU A 600 -9.28 -5.77 10.83
N LYS A 601 -9.41 -7.09 11.00
CA LYS A 601 -9.97 -7.99 9.96
C LYS A 601 -11.43 -7.67 9.62
N ILE A 602 -12.22 -7.31 10.62
CA ILE A 602 -13.61 -6.88 10.44
C ILE A 602 -13.67 -5.54 9.69
N MET A 603 -12.90 -4.54 10.14
CA MET A 603 -12.86 -3.21 9.52
C MET A 603 -12.30 -3.23 8.09
N ALA A 604 -11.33 -4.10 7.81
CA ALA A 604 -10.79 -4.34 6.46
C ALA A 604 -11.76 -5.09 5.52
N GLY A 605 -12.94 -5.51 6.00
CA GLY A 605 -13.91 -6.25 5.20
C GLY A 605 -13.50 -7.69 4.87
N SER A 606 -12.51 -8.24 5.56
CA SER A 606 -11.99 -9.60 5.27
C SER A 606 -12.83 -10.72 5.90
N MET A 607 -13.49 -10.43 7.03
CA MET A 607 -14.31 -11.37 7.82
C MET A 607 -15.43 -10.58 8.54
N ASP A 608 -16.58 -11.21 8.82
CA ASP A 608 -17.75 -10.60 9.45
C ASP A 608 -17.96 -11.02 10.91
N ILE A 609 -17.57 -12.25 11.30
CA ILE A 609 -17.84 -12.85 12.62
C ILE A 609 -16.56 -13.49 13.15
N ILE A 610 -15.98 -12.91 14.21
CA ILE A 610 -14.73 -13.39 14.82
C ILE A 610 -14.88 -13.58 16.32
N ILE A 611 -14.45 -14.75 16.82
CA ILE A 611 -14.25 -14.95 18.26
C ILE A 611 -12.81 -14.59 18.60
N ALA A 612 -12.64 -13.54 19.40
CA ALA A 612 -11.35 -13.11 19.94
C ALA A 612 -11.27 -13.43 21.43
N GLY A 613 -10.10 -13.76 21.96
CA GLY A 613 -9.99 -14.12 23.37
C GLY A 613 -8.57 -14.40 23.83
N GLY A 614 -8.44 -15.21 24.88
CA GLY A 614 -7.17 -15.74 25.34
C GLY A 614 -7.26 -16.54 26.63
N VAL A 615 -6.15 -17.19 26.98
CA VAL A 615 -6.03 -18.09 28.12
C VAL A 615 -4.62 -18.06 28.72
N GLU A 616 -4.54 -18.21 30.03
CA GLU A 616 -3.29 -18.55 30.73
C GLU A 616 -3.58 -19.55 31.85
N THR A 617 -2.62 -20.45 32.11
CA THR A 617 -2.58 -21.26 33.33
C THR A 617 -1.13 -21.35 33.81
N PHE A 618 -0.93 -21.17 35.11
CA PHE A 618 0.32 -21.49 35.80
C PHE A 618 0.22 -22.80 36.60
N SER A 619 -0.94 -23.47 36.61
CA SER A 619 -1.09 -24.82 37.20
C SER A 619 -0.42 -25.90 36.35
N ASP A 620 -0.48 -25.78 35.01
CA ASP A 620 0.09 -26.74 34.05
C ASP A 620 1.17 -26.07 33.18
N VAL A 621 2.29 -25.69 33.81
CA VAL A 621 3.41 -25.05 33.10
C VAL A 621 4.42 -26.08 32.56
N PRO A 622 4.93 -25.92 31.31
CA PRO A 622 5.93 -26.84 30.77
C PRO A 622 7.28 -26.74 31.51
N ILE A 623 7.53 -27.67 32.43
CA ILE A 623 8.81 -27.80 33.14
C ILE A 623 9.86 -28.41 32.21
N ARG A 624 11.04 -27.77 32.11
CA ARG A 624 12.13 -28.20 31.23
C ARG A 624 13.31 -28.73 32.05
N PHE A 625 14.20 -29.53 31.46
CA PHE A 625 15.53 -29.77 32.03
C PHE A 625 16.53 -28.72 31.55
N ALA A 626 17.65 -28.51 32.23
CA ALA A 626 18.68 -27.55 31.80
C ALA A 626 19.16 -27.80 30.34
N ARG A 627 19.51 -26.72 29.62
CA ARG A 627 19.92 -26.76 28.19
C ARG A 627 21.00 -27.81 27.85
N PRO A 628 22.03 -28.08 28.67
CA PRO A 628 23.03 -29.12 28.39
C PRO A 628 22.43 -30.53 28.32
N LEU A 629 21.50 -30.87 29.22
CA LEU A 629 20.80 -32.15 29.22
C LEU A 629 19.85 -32.26 28.04
N ARG A 630 19.02 -31.23 27.76
CA ARG A 630 18.13 -31.19 26.58
C ARG A 630 18.89 -31.45 25.28
N LYS A 631 20.03 -30.77 25.07
CA LYS A 631 20.87 -30.93 23.87
C LYS A 631 21.41 -32.36 23.71
N ARG A 632 21.78 -33.03 24.81
CA ARG A 632 22.26 -34.42 24.80
C ARG A 632 21.13 -35.41 24.54
N MET A 633 19.97 -35.24 25.17
CA MET A 633 18.79 -36.10 24.96
C MET A 633 18.31 -36.07 23.50
N LEU A 634 18.24 -34.89 22.87
CA LEU A 634 17.91 -34.77 21.44
C LEU A 634 18.95 -35.47 20.53
N GLY A 635 20.21 -35.58 20.98
CA GLY A 635 21.26 -36.33 20.29
C GLY A 635 21.26 -37.84 20.55
N ALA A 636 20.41 -38.36 21.45
CA ALA A 636 20.52 -39.73 21.94
C ALA A 636 20.31 -40.78 20.85
N GLY A 637 19.39 -40.58 19.91
CA GLY A 637 19.18 -41.49 18.78
C GLY A 637 20.42 -41.65 17.88
N LYS A 638 21.26 -40.62 17.77
CA LYS A 638 22.54 -40.69 17.04
C LYS A 638 23.64 -41.35 17.88
N ALA A 639 23.64 -41.13 19.19
CA ALA A 639 24.61 -41.72 20.12
C ALA A 639 24.38 -43.23 20.33
N MET A 640 23.14 -43.69 20.41
CA MET A 640 22.80 -45.12 20.58
C MET A 640 23.26 -45.97 19.39
N LYS A 641 23.25 -45.43 18.16
CA LYS A 641 23.83 -46.09 16.98
C LYS A 641 25.36 -46.27 17.05
N GLY A 642 26.04 -45.58 17.97
CA GLY A 642 27.49 -45.71 18.22
C GLY A 642 27.86 -46.76 19.28
N GLY A 643 26.93 -47.61 19.71
CA GLY A 643 27.16 -48.65 20.70
C GLY A 643 27.51 -48.12 22.10
N PRO A 644 28.11 -48.96 22.98
CA PRO A 644 28.42 -48.58 24.36
C PRO A 644 29.29 -47.33 24.49
N GLY A 645 30.25 -47.12 23.57
CA GLY A 645 31.10 -45.92 23.53
C GLY A 645 30.34 -44.64 23.17
N GLY A 646 29.27 -44.73 22.37
CA GLY A 646 28.37 -43.62 22.08
C GLY A 646 27.53 -43.22 23.30
N ILE A 647 27.01 -44.21 24.04
CA ILE A 647 26.27 -44.00 25.29
C ILE A 647 27.16 -43.37 26.37
N LEU A 648 28.39 -43.86 26.53
CA LEU A 648 29.35 -43.27 27.49
C LEU A 648 29.68 -41.81 27.16
N LYS A 649 29.82 -41.45 25.86
CA LYS A 649 30.00 -40.05 25.42
C LYS A 649 28.78 -39.17 25.73
N LEU A 650 27.57 -39.73 25.72
CA LEU A 650 26.34 -39.01 26.03
C LEU A 650 26.25 -38.60 27.51
N LEU A 651 26.76 -39.45 28.42
CA LEU A 651 26.80 -39.19 29.86
C LEU A 651 28.02 -38.36 30.30
N LYS A 652 29.17 -38.49 29.60
CA LYS A 652 30.43 -37.83 29.98
C LYS A 652 30.29 -36.30 30.03
N GLY A 653 30.50 -35.71 31.21
CA GLY A 653 30.49 -34.26 31.42
C GLY A 653 29.11 -33.63 31.58
N LEU A 654 28.07 -34.41 31.93
CA LEU A 654 26.91 -33.87 32.63
C LEU A 654 27.29 -33.63 34.11
N LYS A 655 26.82 -32.52 34.68
CA LYS A 655 26.91 -32.21 36.10
C LYS A 655 25.59 -32.57 36.80
N PRO A 656 25.56 -32.82 38.12
CA PRO A 656 24.32 -33.02 38.86
C PRO A 656 23.29 -31.89 38.64
N ALA A 657 23.76 -30.64 38.54
CA ALA A 657 22.93 -29.47 38.26
C ALA A 657 22.27 -29.45 36.86
N ASP A 658 22.76 -30.25 35.88
CA ASP A 658 22.12 -30.33 34.56
C ASP A 658 20.81 -31.13 34.59
N PHE A 659 20.59 -31.92 35.65
CA PHE A 659 19.36 -32.68 35.90
C PHE A 659 18.32 -31.89 36.72
N THR A 660 18.68 -30.70 37.22
CA THR A 660 17.75 -29.84 37.94
C THR A 660 16.63 -29.36 36.99
N PRO A 661 15.35 -29.48 37.37
CA PRO A 661 14.25 -28.88 36.62
C PRO A 661 14.35 -27.36 36.54
N GLU A 662 14.14 -26.83 35.34
CA GLU A 662 14.06 -25.43 34.97
C GLU A 662 12.58 -25.11 34.68
N ALA A 663 11.88 -24.62 35.71
CA ALA A 663 10.54 -24.06 35.56
C ALA A 663 10.59 -22.70 34.81
N PRO A 664 9.53 -22.29 34.10
CA PRO A 664 9.48 -20.99 33.44
C PRO A 664 9.72 -19.83 34.43
N ALA A 665 10.75 -19.02 34.17
CA ALA A 665 11.06 -17.87 35.00
C ALA A 665 10.17 -16.68 34.63
N ILE A 666 9.45 -16.12 35.61
CA ILE A 666 8.62 -14.91 35.43
C ILE A 666 9.51 -13.67 35.56
N LYS A 667 10.39 -13.53 34.57
CA LYS A 667 11.40 -12.47 34.45
C LYS A 667 11.43 -11.94 33.02
N ASN A 668 11.69 -10.66 32.86
CA ASN A 668 11.99 -10.10 31.54
C ASN A 668 13.27 -10.75 30.99
N PHE A 669 13.26 -11.11 29.70
CA PHE A 669 14.38 -11.79 29.06
C PHE A 669 15.65 -10.92 28.94
N HIS A 670 15.50 -9.61 28.70
CA HIS A 670 16.61 -8.69 28.45
C HIS A 670 17.18 -8.06 29.72
N THR A 671 16.33 -7.66 30.66
CA THR A 671 16.77 -7.06 31.94
C THR A 671 17.10 -8.11 33.01
N ASN A 672 16.60 -9.35 32.87
CA ASN A 672 16.67 -10.43 33.87
C ASN A 672 16.01 -10.08 35.23
N GLU A 673 15.22 -9.00 35.27
CA GLU A 673 14.44 -8.58 36.43
C GLU A 673 13.08 -9.29 36.47
N VAL A 674 12.57 -9.54 37.68
CA VAL A 674 11.15 -9.87 37.89
C VAL A 674 10.32 -8.58 37.79
N MET A 675 9.09 -8.66 37.28
CA MET A 675 8.24 -7.49 37.02
C MET A 675 8.08 -6.55 38.21
N GLY A 676 7.97 -7.09 39.43
CA GLY A 676 7.83 -6.29 40.65
C GLY A 676 9.04 -5.43 41.00
N ASN A 677 10.27 -5.80 40.57
CA ASN A 677 11.45 -4.96 40.73
C ASN A 677 11.39 -3.72 39.82
N SER A 678 10.94 -3.91 38.57
CA SER A 678 10.73 -2.80 37.62
C SER A 678 9.60 -1.89 38.11
N SER A 679 8.53 -2.45 38.68
CA SER A 679 7.44 -1.66 39.29
C SER A 679 7.91 -0.85 40.50
N ASP A 680 8.77 -1.39 41.38
CA ASP A 680 9.30 -0.65 42.54
C ASP A 680 10.18 0.53 42.09
N ARG A 681 11.03 0.32 41.08
CA ARG A 681 11.82 1.39 40.44
C ARG A 681 10.94 2.47 39.82
N LEU A 682 9.91 2.07 39.06
CA LEU A 682 8.99 3.00 38.42
C LEU A 682 8.18 3.80 39.45
N ALA A 683 7.68 3.14 40.50
CA ALA A 683 6.99 3.77 41.60
C ALA A 683 7.88 4.80 42.32
N ALA A 684 9.13 4.45 42.62
CA ALA A 684 10.09 5.36 43.23
C ALA A 684 10.36 6.59 42.35
N ARG A 685 10.53 6.40 41.03
CA ARG A 685 10.72 7.49 40.06
C ARG A 685 9.59 8.51 40.06
N PHE A 686 8.33 8.05 40.13
CA PHE A 686 7.15 8.92 40.17
C PHE A 686 6.70 9.28 41.59
N GLY A 687 7.52 9.02 42.62
CA GLY A 687 7.19 9.34 44.01
C GLY A 687 5.89 8.68 44.49
N VAL A 688 5.58 7.46 44.03
CA VAL A 688 4.45 6.68 44.54
C VAL A 688 4.86 6.02 45.85
N THR A 689 4.19 6.41 46.93
CA THR A 689 4.45 5.91 48.27
C THR A 689 3.79 4.55 48.49
N ARG A 690 4.37 3.77 49.42
CA ARG A 690 3.78 2.52 49.92
C ARG A 690 2.31 2.70 50.37
N LYS A 691 2.02 3.82 51.04
CA LYS A 691 0.67 4.11 51.54
C LYS A 691 -0.34 4.23 50.40
N GLU A 692 -0.03 5.02 49.36
CA GLU A 692 -0.90 5.16 48.18
C GLU A 692 -1.15 3.80 47.50
N MET A 693 -0.12 2.94 47.42
CA MET A 693 -0.27 1.59 46.86
C MET A 693 -1.22 0.71 47.66
N ASP A 694 -1.07 0.70 48.98
CA ASP A 694 -1.88 -0.12 49.88
C ASP A 694 -3.35 0.40 49.90
N GLU A 695 -3.55 1.73 49.87
CA GLU A 695 -4.87 2.36 49.72
C GLU A 695 -5.56 1.98 48.40
N TYR A 696 -4.85 2.05 47.29
CA TYR A 696 -5.36 1.60 45.99
C TYR A 696 -5.73 0.11 45.98
N SER A 697 -4.94 -0.72 46.67
CA SER A 697 -5.13 -2.18 46.73
C SER A 697 -6.35 -2.58 47.56
N VAL A 698 -6.59 -1.90 48.69
CA VAL A 698 -7.86 -2.01 49.43
C VAL A 698 -9.02 -1.65 48.51
N GLN A 699 -8.95 -0.53 47.79
CA GLN A 699 -10.05 -0.08 46.93
C GLN A 699 -10.35 -1.06 45.79
N SER A 700 -9.35 -1.64 45.12
CA SER A 700 -9.58 -2.64 44.06
C SER A 700 -10.28 -3.90 44.61
N HIS A 701 -9.86 -4.41 45.78
CA HIS A 701 -10.52 -5.54 46.43
C HIS A 701 -11.96 -5.24 46.87
N LEU A 702 -12.21 -4.06 47.43
CA LEU A 702 -13.57 -3.64 47.83
C LEU A 702 -14.48 -3.43 46.61
N ASN A 703 -13.97 -2.83 45.53
CA ASN A 703 -14.68 -2.68 44.26
C ASN A 703 -15.05 -4.05 43.67
N ALA A 704 -14.11 -5.00 43.63
CA ALA A 704 -14.36 -6.37 43.15
C ALA A 704 -15.41 -7.10 43.97
N ALA A 705 -15.30 -7.05 45.31
CA ALA A 705 -16.27 -7.67 46.20
C ALA A 705 -17.67 -7.05 46.05
N LYS A 706 -17.75 -5.72 45.97
CA LYS A 706 -19.00 -4.99 45.75
C LYS A 706 -19.63 -5.35 44.41
N ALA A 707 -18.85 -5.40 43.33
CA ALA A 707 -19.33 -5.74 41.99
C ALA A 707 -19.85 -7.18 41.90
N HIS A 708 -19.21 -8.14 42.59
CA HIS A 708 -19.76 -9.49 42.76
C HIS A 708 -21.06 -9.50 43.56
N ALA A 709 -21.11 -8.83 44.71
CA ALA A 709 -22.31 -8.78 45.56
C ALA A 709 -23.52 -8.08 44.89
N GLU A 710 -23.26 -7.08 44.04
CA GLU A 710 -24.27 -6.36 43.25
C GLU A 710 -24.62 -7.05 41.91
N GLY A 711 -24.10 -8.25 41.62
CA GLY A 711 -24.39 -8.97 40.38
C GLY A 711 -23.85 -8.30 39.10
N LYS A 712 -22.90 -7.38 39.21
CA LYS A 712 -22.36 -6.63 38.06
C LYS A 712 -21.75 -7.54 36.99
N TYR A 713 -21.15 -8.66 37.42
CA TYR A 713 -20.59 -9.70 36.56
C TYR A 713 -21.60 -10.73 36.01
N GLU A 714 -22.90 -10.59 36.30
CA GLU A 714 -23.92 -11.49 35.75
C GLU A 714 -23.86 -11.50 34.22
N GLY A 715 -23.75 -12.71 33.67
CA GLY A 715 -23.53 -13.00 32.25
C GLY A 715 -22.07 -12.93 31.80
N GLU A 716 -21.16 -12.26 32.50
CA GLU A 716 -19.74 -12.20 32.13
C GLU A 716 -18.97 -13.45 32.60
N ILE A 717 -19.22 -13.90 33.83
CA ILE A 717 -18.52 -15.06 34.40
C ILE A 717 -19.34 -16.34 34.14
N LEU A 718 -18.72 -17.34 33.53
CA LEU A 718 -19.28 -18.69 33.38
C LEU A 718 -19.17 -19.45 34.72
N PRO A 719 -20.21 -20.17 35.17
CA PRO A 719 -20.11 -20.95 36.40
C PRO A 719 -19.20 -22.18 36.21
N PHE A 720 -18.12 -22.26 36.99
CA PHE A 720 -17.27 -23.46 37.06
C PHE A 720 -17.63 -24.30 38.29
N LYS A 721 -17.88 -25.61 38.09
CA LYS A 721 -18.38 -26.52 39.14
C LYS A 721 -19.59 -25.93 39.91
N GLY A 722 -20.44 -25.14 39.22
CA GLY A 722 -21.63 -24.47 39.78
C GLY A 722 -21.39 -23.12 40.48
N SER A 723 -20.16 -22.57 40.46
CA SER A 723 -19.81 -21.30 41.12
C SER A 723 -19.16 -20.29 40.17
N THR A 724 -19.48 -19.00 40.36
CA THR A 724 -18.82 -17.87 39.69
C THR A 724 -17.81 -17.15 40.58
N ALA A 725 -17.54 -17.67 41.78
CA ALA A 725 -16.70 -17.00 42.78
C ALA A 725 -15.21 -16.96 42.39
N GLU A 726 -14.56 -15.82 42.63
CA GLU A 726 -13.16 -15.58 42.30
C GLU A 726 -12.31 -15.49 43.58
N ASN A 727 -11.42 -16.46 43.79
CA ASN A 727 -10.67 -16.60 45.04
C ASN A 727 -9.49 -15.59 45.19
N GLY A 728 -9.33 -14.69 44.22
CA GLY A 728 -8.49 -13.49 44.32
C GLY A 728 -9.01 -12.48 45.34
N ILE A 729 -10.34 -12.31 45.39
CA ILE A 729 -11.01 -11.23 46.11
C ILE A 729 -10.89 -11.44 47.62
N ASN A 730 -10.18 -10.53 48.30
CA ASN A 730 -9.95 -10.61 49.73
C ASN A 730 -10.73 -9.50 50.48
N LEU A 731 -11.93 -9.86 50.93
CA LEU A 731 -12.78 -9.03 51.80
C LEU A 731 -12.12 -8.63 53.14
N ASN A 732 -11.10 -9.37 53.57
CA ASN A 732 -10.40 -9.12 54.82
C ASN A 732 -9.20 -8.16 54.67
N THR A 733 -8.94 -7.61 53.47
CA THR A 733 -7.86 -6.65 53.23
C THR A 733 -8.16 -5.30 53.90
N SER A 734 -7.20 -4.77 54.66
CA SER A 734 -7.28 -3.46 55.31
C SER A 734 -5.91 -2.76 55.28
N ILE A 735 -5.88 -1.45 55.51
CA ILE A 735 -4.64 -0.65 55.50
C ILE A 735 -3.65 -1.15 56.55
N GLU A 736 -4.13 -1.52 57.74
CA GLU A 736 -3.31 -2.01 58.85
C GLU A 736 -2.64 -3.34 58.47
N LYS A 737 -3.40 -4.25 57.87
CA LYS A 737 -2.87 -5.54 57.39
C LYS A 737 -1.89 -5.35 56.26
N LEU A 738 -2.22 -4.55 55.24
CA LEU A 738 -1.31 -4.31 54.12
C LEU A 738 -0.02 -3.64 54.59
N THR A 739 -0.10 -2.62 55.44
CA THR A 739 1.07 -1.91 55.99
C THR A 739 2.00 -2.86 56.76
N SER A 740 1.44 -3.87 57.46
CA SER A 740 2.23 -4.87 58.19
C SER A 740 3.03 -5.83 57.29
N LEU A 741 2.74 -5.90 55.99
CA LEU A 741 3.42 -6.80 55.06
C LEU A 741 4.84 -6.32 54.75
N LYS A 742 5.78 -7.27 54.77
CA LYS A 742 7.17 -7.07 54.35
C LYS A 742 7.27 -6.91 52.83
N PRO A 743 8.23 -6.12 52.31
CA PRO A 743 8.48 -6.00 50.88
C PRO A 743 8.75 -7.36 50.21
N ALA A 744 8.13 -7.57 49.05
CA ALA A 744 8.16 -8.85 48.32
C ALA A 744 9.36 -8.94 47.36
N PHE A 745 9.67 -7.84 46.68
CA PHE A 745 10.63 -7.79 45.56
C PHE A 745 11.96 -7.16 45.99
N VAL A 746 12.01 -5.85 46.18
CA VAL A 746 13.19 -5.13 46.69
C VAL A 746 13.18 -5.23 48.23
N LYS A 747 14.19 -5.89 48.82
CA LYS A 747 14.26 -6.14 50.27
C LYS A 747 15.51 -5.47 50.87
N PRO A 748 15.44 -4.88 52.08
CA PRO A 748 14.24 -4.71 52.92
C PRO A 748 13.45 -3.40 52.66
N HIS A 749 13.85 -2.58 51.69
CA HIS A 749 13.39 -1.19 51.54
C HIS A 749 12.33 -0.94 50.43
N GLY A 750 11.92 -1.97 49.69
CA GLY A 750 10.96 -1.83 48.59
C GLY A 750 9.57 -1.39 49.03
N THR A 751 8.84 -0.81 48.07
CA THR A 751 7.46 -0.37 48.25
C THR A 751 6.43 -1.46 47.89
N HIS A 752 6.80 -2.44 47.07
CA HIS A 752 5.88 -3.51 46.69
C HIS A 752 5.82 -4.68 47.68
N THR A 753 4.60 -5.14 47.96
CA THR A 753 4.29 -6.34 48.75
C THR A 753 3.33 -7.26 48.01
N ALA A 754 3.19 -8.49 48.51
CA ALA A 754 2.20 -9.44 47.99
C ALA A 754 0.75 -8.93 48.07
N GLY A 755 0.45 -7.95 48.94
CA GLY A 755 -0.89 -7.37 49.08
C GLY A 755 -1.15 -6.13 48.22
N ASN A 756 -0.13 -5.60 47.51
CA ASN A 756 -0.26 -4.49 46.57
C ASN A 756 0.22 -4.83 45.14
N SER A 757 0.25 -6.13 44.85
CA SER A 757 0.68 -6.75 43.60
C SER A 757 -0.38 -7.74 43.12
N SER A 758 -0.52 -7.92 41.80
CA SER A 758 -1.27 -9.08 41.27
C SER A 758 -0.56 -10.41 41.59
N PHE A 759 -1.29 -11.50 41.45
CA PHE A 759 -0.85 -12.87 41.77
C PHE A 759 -0.94 -13.78 40.55
N LEU A 760 -0.24 -14.92 40.57
CA LEU A 760 -0.33 -15.92 39.49
C LEU A 760 -1.76 -16.45 39.41
N THR A 761 -2.34 -16.31 38.22
CA THR A 761 -3.77 -16.52 38.02
C THR A 761 -4.01 -17.36 36.78
N ASP A 762 -4.87 -18.36 36.93
CA ASP A 762 -5.36 -19.21 35.87
C ASP A 762 -6.72 -18.71 35.40
N GLY A 763 -6.95 -18.70 34.09
CA GLY A 763 -8.24 -18.29 33.52
C GLY A 763 -8.21 -18.07 32.02
N SER A 764 -9.41 -18.06 31.43
CA SER A 764 -9.65 -17.78 30.01
C SER A 764 -10.79 -16.77 29.84
N ALA A 765 -10.79 -16.07 28.72
CA ALA A 765 -11.84 -15.13 28.32
C ALA A 765 -12.04 -15.16 26.81
N ALA A 766 -13.28 -14.94 26.37
CA ALA A 766 -13.68 -14.86 24.97
C ALA A 766 -14.64 -13.69 24.75
N THR A 767 -14.60 -13.13 23.55
CA THR A 767 -15.34 -11.95 23.11
C THR A 767 -15.81 -12.18 21.67
N LEU A 768 -17.11 -12.06 21.44
CA LEU A 768 -17.70 -12.10 20.10
C LEU A 768 -17.61 -10.70 19.48
N LEU A 769 -16.80 -10.59 18.43
CA LEU A 769 -16.67 -9.40 17.61
C LEU A 769 -17.35 -9.65 16.27
N MET A 770 -18.14 -8.69 15.83
CA MET A 770 -18.82 -8.78 14.53
C MET A 770 -18.67 -7.47 13.76
N SER A 771 -18.85 -7.53 12.44
CA SER A 771 -19.23 -6.35 11.68
C SER A 771 -20.59 -5.88 12.20
N GLU A 772 -20.76 -4.58 12.39
CA GLU A 772 -22.02 -4.02 12.88
C GLU A 772 -23.21 -4.48 12.03
N SER A 773 -23.05 -4.43 10.70
CA SER A 773 -24.05 -4.89 9.75
C SER A 773 -24.48 -6.33 10.02
N LYS A 774 -23.52 -7.24 10.26
CA LYS A 774 -23.83 -8.65 10.51
C LYS A 774 -24.42 -8.89 11.90
N ALA A 775 -24.00 -8.14 12.90
CA ALA A 775 -24.59 -8.19 14.24
C ALA A 775 -26.08 -7.83 14.17
N LEU A 776 -26.43 -6.73 13.50
CA LEU A 776 -27.82 -6.30 13.32
C LEU A 776 -28.62 -7.26 12.42
N GLU A 777 -28.03 -7.78 11.35
CA GLU A 777 -28.65 -8.78 10.46
C GLU A 777 -29.07 -10.05 11.23
N LEU A 778 -28.23 -10.54 12.14
CA LEU A 778 -28.51 -11.70 13.00
C LEU A 778 -29.34 -11.36 14.25
N GLY A 779 -29.84 -10.12 14.38
CA GLY A 779 -30.68 -9.69 15.50
C GLY A 779 -29.96 -9.48 16.83
N TYR A 780 -28.63 -9.44 16.84
CA TYR A 780 -27.86 -9.08 18.03
C TYR A 780 -28.00 -7.59 18.36
N LYS A 781 -27.93 -7.28 19.66
CA LYS A 781 -27.77 -5.92 20.17
C LYS A 781 -26.34 -5.73 20.68
N PRO A 782 -25.45 -5.05 19.93
CA PRO A 782 -24.09 -4.83 20.39
C PRO A 782 -24.03 -3.97 21.66
N LYS A 783 -22.95 -4.13 22.42
CA LYS A 783 -22.69 -3.40 23.69
C LYS A 783 -21.80 -2.18 23.48
N SER A 784 -20.78 -2.32 22.64
CA SER A 784 -19.81 -1.25 22.37
C SER A 784 -19.23 -1.35 20.96
N ILE A 785 -18.63 -0.25 20.51
CA ILE A 785 -17.87 -0.11 19.26
C ILE A 785 -16.39 -0.01 19.64
N ILE A 786 -15.52 -0.75 18.95
CA ILE A 786 -14.08 -0.53 19.05
C ILE A 786 -13.73 0.65 18.14
N LEU A 787 -13.35 1.80 18.74
CA LEU A 787 -12.92 2.99 17.99
C LEU A 787 -11.43 3.02 17.74
N ASP A 788 -10.64 2.44 18.64
CA ASP A 788 -9.18 2.38 18.51
C ASP A 788 -8.59 1.17 19.22
N SER A 789 -7.43 0.73 18.72
CA SER A 789 -6.57 -0.30 19.29
C SER A 789 -5.13 0.12 19.02
N THR A 790 -4.56 0.87 19.95
CA THR A 790 -3.22 1.46 19.81
C THR A 790 -2.21 0.69 20.63
N PHE A 791 -1.14 0.25 19.97
CA PHE A 791 0.04 -0.34 20.62
C PHE A 791 1.16 0.69 20.72
N VAL A 792 1.92 0.62 21.81
CA VAL A 792 3.12 1.45 22.05
C VAL A 792 4.25 0.63 22.65
N GLY A 793 5.48 1.05 22.38
CA GLY A 793 6.69 0.55 23.02
C GLY A 793 7.37 1.65 23.84
N VAL A 794 8.03 1.26 24.92
CA VAL A 794 8.83 2.07 25.84
C VAL A 794 10.11 1.32 26.18
N ASP A 795 11.13 2.00 26.73
CA ASP A 795 12.38 1.34 27.12
C ASP A 795 12.13 0.26 28.21
N PRO A 796 12.41 -1.03 27.96
CA PRO A 796 12.23 -2.09 28.95
C PRO A 796 13.22 -2.01 30.13
N PHE A 797 14.34 -1.31 30.01
CA PHE A 797 15.30 -1.15 31.11
C PHE A 797 14.84 -0.09 32.12
N ASP A 798 14.37 1.05 31.65
CA ASP A 798 13.98 2.18 32.49
C ASP A 798 12.46 2.24 32.77
N SER A 799 11.63 2.14 31.74
CA SER A 799 10.22 2.55 31.76
C SER A 799 9.22 1.43 31.41
N LEU A 800 9.61 0.15 31.52
CA LEU A 800 8.87 -1.04 31.06
C LEU A 800 7.35 -1.01 31.29
N LEU A 801 6.92 -0.59 32.49
CA LEU A 801 5.51 -0.63 32.91
C LEU A 801 4.74 0.70 32.67
N LEU A 802 5.36 1.68 32.01
CA LEU A 802 4.83 3.04 31.79
C LEU A 802 4.07 3.21 30.46
N GLY A 803 4.05 2.19 29.60
CA GLY A 803 3.38 2.23 28.30
C GLY A 803 1.90 2.67 28.31
N PRO A 804 1.07 2.36 29.34
CA PRO A 804 -0.29 2.89 29.44
C PRO A 804 -0.38 4.41 29.36
N ALA A 805 0.53 5.16 30.01
CA ALA A 805 0.53 6.62 29.94
C ALA A 805 0.78 7.13 28.50
N TYR A 806 1.79 6.59 27.81
CA TYR A 806 2.09 6.90 26.40
C TYR A 806 0.89 6.58 25.49
N GLY A 807 0.29 5.41 25.66
CA GLY A 807 -0.86 4.98 24.84
C GLY A 807 -2.11 5.82 25.09
N ILE A 808 -2.41 6.17 26.35
CA ILE A 808 -3.55 7.03 26.71
C ILE A 808 -3.37 8.42 26.12
N ALA A 809 -2.19 9.05 26.31
CA ALA A 809 -1.89 10.35 25.73
C ALA A 809 -2.01 10.36 24.19
N LYS A 810 -1.55 9.28 23.54
CA LYS A 810 -1.63 9.11 22.08
C LYS A 810 -3.07 8.93 21.58
N VAL A 811 -3.88 8.09 22.23
CA VAL A 811 -5.28 7.85 21.87
C VAL A 811 -6.13 9.10 22.09
N LEU A 812 -5.98 9.78 23.23
CA LEU A 812 -6.68 11.04 23.50
C LEU A 812 -6.36 12.11 22.46
N LYS A 813 -5.07 12.30 22.13
CA LYS A 813 -4.62 13.25 21.10
C LYS A 813 -5.16 12.89 19.71
N LYS A 814 -5.17 11.60 19.34
CA LYS A 814 -5.67 11.09 18.05
C LYS A 814 -7.19 11.31 17.88
N HIS A 815 -7.98 11.16 18.94
CA HIS A 815 -9.45 11.35 18.89
C HIS A 815 -9.91 12.74 19.33
N ASN A 816 -8.98 13.66 19.64
CA ASN A 816 -9.26 15.00 20.19
C ASN A 816 -10.17 14.95 21.44
N LEU A 817 -9.88 13.98 22.32
CA LEU A 817 -10.57 13.78 23.60
C LEU A 817 -9.69 14.24 24.77
N LYS A 818 -10.32 14.61 25.88
CA LYS A 818 -9.67 14.87 27.18
C LYS A 818 -10.00 13.74 28.16
N LEU A 819 -9.23 13.63 29.23
CA LEU A 819 -9.52 12.69 30.33
C LEU A 819 -10.90 12.90 30.96
N SER A 820 -11.43 14.13 30.93
CA SER A 820 -12.80 14.46 31.38
C SER A 820 -13.89 13.77 30.57
N ASP A 821 -13.63 13.48 29.30
CA ASP A 821 -14.60 12.96 28.33
C ASP A 821 -14.73 11.44 28.38
N ILE A 822 -13.89 10.78 29.18
CA ILE A 822 -13.88 9.34 29.41
C ILE A 822 -14.69 9.04 30.67
N ASP A 823 -15.62 8.10 30.59
CA ASP A 823 -16.54 7.75 31.68
C ASP A 823 -16.06 6.56 32.50
N HIS A 824 -15.33 5.64 31.86
CA HIS A 824 -14.77 4.46 32.50
C HIS A 824 -13.31 4.27 32.10
N PHE A 825 -12.43 4.08 33.08
CA PHE A 825 -11.06 3.61 32.84
C PHE A 825 -10.95 2.18 33.35
N GLU A 826 -10.65 1.25 32.46
CA GLU A 826 -10.31 -0.14 32.79
C GLU A 826 -8.82 -0.35 32.52
N ILE A 827 -8.01 -0.18 33.57
CA ILE A 827 -6.55 -0.33 33.50
C ILE A 827 -6.15 -1.67 34.09
N HIS A 828 -5.30 -2.42 33.39
CA HIS A 828 -4.69 -3.63 33.93
C HIS A 828 -3.80 -3.27 35.13
N GLU A 829 -4.22 -3.74 36.30
CA GLU A 829 -3.50 -3.59 37.56
C GLU A 829 -2.44 -4.70 37.72
N ALA A 830 -1.30 -4.57 37.05
CA ALA A 830 -0.17 -5.49 37.29
C ALA A 830 0.30 -5.35 38.75
N PHE A 831 0.44 -4.09 39.19
CA PHE A 831 0.83 -3.68 40.53
C PHE A 831 0.18 -2.32 40.84
N ALA A 832 -0.14 -2.02 42.10
CA ALA A 832 -0.72 -0.73 42.46
C ALA A 832 0.21 0.44 42.10
N GLY A 833 1.51 0.29 42.41
CA GLY A 833 2.57 1.24 42.03
C GLY A 833 2.70 1.48 40.52
N GLN A 834 2.52 0.44 39.68
CA GLN A 834 2.50 0.59 38.22
C GLN A 834 1.32 1.47 37.78
N VAL A 835 0.10 1.22 38.27
CA VAL A 835 -1.06 2.03 37.90
C VAL A 835 -0.84 3.48 38.33
N LEU A 836 -0.53 3.69 39.61
CA LEU A 836 -0.35 5.03 40.19
C LEU A 836 0.78 5.82 39.52
N ALA A 837 1.88 5.18 39.12
CA ALA A 837 2.95 5.83 38.36
C ALA A 837 2.48 6.30 36.98
N ASN A 838 1.68 5.49 36.26
CA ASN A 838 1.07 5.90 34.99
C ASN A 838 0.10 7.09 35.18
N LEU A 839 -0.68 7.11 36.26
CA LEU A 839 -1.56 8.24 36.57
C LEU A 839 -0.79 9.52 36.92
N LYS A 840 0.32 9.41 37.67
CA LYS A 840 1.20 10.55 37.98
C LYS A 840 1.89 11.07 36.72
N ALA A 841 2.37 10.20 35.84
CA ALA A 841 2.98 10.59 34.56
C ALA A 841 2.03 11.38 33.64
N LEU A 842 0.75 10.99 33.55
CA LEU A 842 -0.27 11.75 32.81
C LEU A 842 -0.57 13.14 33.41
N ASN A 843 -0.33 13.32 34.71
CA ASN A 843 -0.56 14.58 35.42
C ASN A 843 0.71 15.43 35.61
N ASP A 844 1.87 14.94 35.18
CA ASP A 844 3.15 15.66 35.22
C ASP A 844 3.33 16.45 33.92
N ALA A 845 3.35 17.78 34.04
CA ALA A 845 3.39 18.67 32.88
C ALA A 845 4.75 18.66 32.16
N ASP A 846 5.86 18.50 32.89
CA ASP A 846 7.19 18.46 32.29
C ASP A 846 7.41 17.12 31.60
N PHE A 847 6.99 16.01 32.23
CA PHE A 847 7.00 14.69 31.63
C PHE A 847 6.11 14.63 30.37
N CYS A 848 4.87 15.10 30.44
CA CYS A 848 3.96 15.12 29.27
C CYS A 848 4.49 15.98 28.12
N LYS A 849 5.18 17.07 28.43
CA LYS A 849 5.81 17.94 27.41
C LYS A 849 7.01 17.27 26.76
N GLN A 850 7.89 16.64 27.54
CA GLN A 850 9.10 15.96 27.06
C GLN A 850 8.77 14.69 26.26
N GLU A 851 7.89 13.83 26.79
CA GLU A 851 7.66 12.48 26.27
C GLU A 851 6.49 12.39 25.28
N PHE A 852 5.44 13.21 25.45
CA PHE A 852 4.22 13.14 24.62
C PHE A 852 4.04 14.34 23.68
N GLY A 853 4.86 15.40 23.83
CA GLY A 853 4.69 16.65 23.10
C GLY A 853 3.33 17.30 23.35
N TRP A 854 2.90 17.34 24.62
CA TRP A 854 1.71 18.07 25.06
C TRP A 854 2.10 19.45 25.63
N ASP A 855 1.22 20.43 25.47
CA ASP A 855 1.38 21.74 26.09
C ASP A 855 0.78 21.71 27.51
N GLY A 856 1.61 21.27 28.45
CA GLY A 856 1.21 20.95 29.82
C GLY A 856 0.89 19.47 30.03
N ALA A 857 0.27 19.15 31.18
CA ALA A 857 -0.11 17.78 31.52
C ALA A 857 -1.32 17.29 30.70
N VAL A 858 -1.38 15.98 30.43
CA VAL A 858 -2.60 15.33 29.88
C VAL A 858 -3.76 15.46 30.86
N GLY A 859 -3.45 15.39 32.16
CA GLY A 859 -4.32 15.73 33.28
C GLY A 859 -4.46 14.61 34.31
N ARG A 860 -5.29 14.88 35.33
CA ARG A 860 -5.60 13.94 36.41
C ARG A 860 -6.73 13.00 36.00
N VAL A 861 -6.52 11.70 36.13
CA VAL A 861 -7.60 10.69 36.02
C VAL A 861 -8.50 10.75 37.25
N ASP A 862 -9.81 10.71 37.03
CA ASP A 862 -10.81 10.62 38.10
C ASP A 862 -10.83 9.19 38.67
N MET A 863 -10.42 9.05 39.94
CA MET A 863 -10.36 7.77 40.63
C MET A 863 -11.75 7.13 40.82
N SER A 864 -12.83 7.91 40.76
CA SER A 864 -14.20 7.37 40.83
C SER A 864 -14.65 6.67 39.54
N LYS A 865 -13.89 6.82 38.44
CA LYS A 865 -14.12 6.20 37.12
C LYS A 865 -13.16 5.04 36.82
N LEU A 866 -12.10 4.88 37.61
CA LEU A 866 -11.04 3.88 37.41
C LEU A 866 -11.37 2.57 38.11
N ASN A 867 -11.43 1.46 37.36
CA ASN A 867 -11.57 0.10 37.87
C ASN A 867 -12.66 -0.03 38.96
N THR A 868 -13.83 0.58 38.72
CA THR A 868 -14.94 0.64 39.69
C THR A 868 -15.55 -0.71 40.05
N TRP A 869 -15.30 -1.75 39.22
CA TRP A 869 -15.66 -3.14 39.53
C TRP A 869 -14.46 -3.97 40.03
N GLY A 870 -13.32 -3.33 40.29
CA GLY A 870 -12.05 -3.97 40.62
C GLY A 870 -11.28 -4.37 39.38
N GLY A 871 -9.95 -4.49 39.51
CA GLY A 871 -9.08 -4.86 38.42
C GLY A 871 -8.21 -6.08 38.72
N SER A 872 -7.12 -6.23 37.97
CA SER A 872 -6.27 -7.43 38.00
C SER A 872 -5.53 -7.67 39.32
N LEU A 873 -5.44 -6.68 40.22
CA LEU A 873 -4.86 -6.87 41.55
C LEU A 873 -5.80 -7.69 42.43
N ALA A 874 -7.12 -7.46 42.30
CA ALA A 874 -8.15 -8.15 43.07
C ALA A 874 -8.70 -9.41 42.38
N LEU A 875 -8.99 -9.32 41.07
CA LEU A 875 -9.58 -10.40 40.27
C LEU A 875 -8.51 -11.40 39.79
N GLY A 876 -7.29 -10.91 39.55
CA GLY A 876 -6.17 -11.67 39.03
C GLY A 876 -5.75 -11.31 37.60
N HIS A 877 -4.63 -11.89 37.16
CA HIS A 877 -3.97 -11.62 35.89
C HIS A 877 -3.50 -12.89 35.17
N PRO A 878 -4.41 -13.63 34.50
CA PRO A 878 -4.00 -14.57 33.46
C PRO A 878 -3.49 -13.76 32.27
N PHE A 879 -2.19 -13.90 31.94
CA PHE A 879 -1.50 -13.02 30.98
C PHE A 879 -2.19 -13.03 29.61
N GLY A 880 -2.47 -14.23 29.09
CA GLY A 880 -3.18 -14.45 27.84
C GLY A 880 -4.60 -13.88 27.80
N ALA A 881 -5.36 -13.87 28.91
CA ALA A 881 -6.82 -13.60 28.90
C ALA A 881 -7.25 -12.20 29.39
N THR A 882 -6.35 -11.44 30.03
CA THR A 882 -6.72 -10.19 30.72
C THR A 882 -7.24 -9.09 29.79
N GLY A 883 -6.74 -9.00 28.54
CA GLY A 883 -7.21 -8.03 27.55
C GLY A 883 -8.68 -8.22 27.17
N SER A 884 -9.11 -9.46 26.95
CA SER A 884 -10.52 -9.78 26.67
C SER A 884 -11.41 -9.48 27.90
N ARG A 885 -10.94 -9.74 29.12
CA ARG A 885 -11.63 -9.31 30.36
C ARG A 885 -11.86 -7.79 30.37
N LEU A 886 -10.83 -6.98 30.10
CA LEU A 886 -10.96 -5.51 30.07
C LEU A 886 -12.03 -5.05 29.06
N VAL A 887 -12.03 -5.61 27.85
CA VAL A 887 -13.03 -5.29 26.80
C VAL A 887 -14.45 -5.67 27.25
N ASN A 888 -14.61 -6.87 27.81
CA ASN A 888 -15.90 -7.39 28.26
C ASN A 888 -16.45 -6.56 29.43
N THR A 889 -15.65 -6.33 30.47
CA THR A 889 -16.03 -5.55 31.65
C THR A 889 -16.35 -4.09 31.29
N ALA A 890 -15.52 -3.42 30.48
CA ALA A 890 -15.79 -2.04 30.06
C ALA A 890 -17.08 -1.92 29.21
N SER A 891 -17.31 -2.88 28.30
CA SER A 891 -18.55 -2.92 27.50
C SER A 891 -19.78 -3.16 28.39
N ASN A 892 -19.65 -4.02 29.41
CA ASN A 892 -20.70 -4.24 30.41
C ASN A 892 -20.93 -2.99 31.28
N LYS A 893 -19.88 -2.24 31.66
CA LYS A 893 -19.98 -0.99 32.43
C LYS A 893 -20.69 0.13 31.64
N LEU A 894 -20.31 0.35 30.38
CA LEU A 894 -20.98 1.30 29.48
C LEU A 894 -22.50 1.02 29.37
N VAL A 895 -22.89 -0.26 29.36
CA VAL A 895 -24.31 -0.67 29.32
C VAL A 895 -25.00 -0.59 30.69
N LYS A 896 -24.42 -1.12 31.76
CA LYS A 896 -25.06 -1.24 33.09
C LYS A 896 -25.00 0.06 33.92
N GLU A 897 -23.99 0.91 33.72
CA GLU A 897 -23.76 2.13 34.51
C GLU A 897 -23.86 3.41 33.68
N GLY A 898 -23.99 3.28 32.35
CA GLY A 898 -24.01 4.40 31.43
C GLY A 898 -22.60 4.92 31.09
N GLY A 899 -22.55 6.14 30.55
CA GLY A 899 -21.34 6.70 29.95
C GLY A 899 -21.25 6.43 28.44
N LYS A 900 -20.44 7.23 27.76
CA LYS A 900 -20.23 7.22 26.30
C LYS A 900 -18.91 6.56 25.92
N TYR A 901 -17.83 6.85 26.63
CA TYR A 901 -16.48 6.39 26.29
C TYR A 901 -15.80 5.62 27.42
N ALA A 902 -15.09 4.55 27.08
CA ALA A 902 -14.22 3.83 28.00
C ALA A 902 -12.82 3.68 27.40
N ILE A 903 -11.79 3.92 28.23
CA ILE A 903 -10.40 3.61 27.91
C ILE A 903 -10.01 2.29 28.56
N LEU A 904 -9.48 1.39 27.74
CA LEU A 904 -8.77 0.20 28.19
C LEU A 904 -7.28 0.49 28.14
N ALA A 905 -6.51 0.17 29.17
CA ALA A 905 -5.06 0.32 29.09
C ALA A 905 -4.32 -0.81 29.83
N ALA A 906 -3.28 -1.37 29.22
CA ALA A 906 -2.53 -2.46 29.83
C ALA A 906 -1.05 -2.39 29.47
N CYS A 907 -0.20 -2.37 30.49
CA CYS A 907 1.24 -2.59 30.35
C CYS A 907 1.52 -4.08 30.09
N ALA A 908 2.69 -4.36 29.53
CA ALA A 908 3.15 -5.70 29.23
C ALA A 908 4.67 -5.80 29.31
N ASP A 909 5.14 -7.04 29.50
CA ASP A 909 6.57 -7.35 29.47
C ASP A 909 7.23 -6.95 28.13
N SER A 910 8.55 -6.76 28.17
CA SER A 910 9.36 -6.22 27.08
C SER A 910 9.08 -4.75 26.71
N GLY A 911 8.47 -4.00 27.61
CA GLY A 911 8.26 -2.56 27.45
C GLY A 911 7.16 -2.25 26.45
N LEU A 912 6.07 -3.00 26.47
CA LEU A 912 4.96 -2.85 25.55
C LEU A 912 3.69 -2.41 26.29
N ALA A 913 2.76 -1.77 25.58
CA ALA A 913 1.41 -1.58 26.08
C ALA A 913 0.36 -1.56 24.97
N TYR A 914 -0.87 -1.89 25.36
CA TYR A 914 -2.09 -1.72 24.58
C TYR A 914 -2.96 -0.65 25.22
N VAL A 915 -3.53 0.23 24.40
CA VAL A 915 -4.60 1.13 24.79
C VAL A 915 -5.73 1.07 23.76
N GLY A 916 -6.92 0.70 24.23
CA GLY A 916 -8.14 0.60 23.43
C GLY A 916 -9.12 1.72 23.79
N LEU A 917 -9.83 2.25 22.79
CA LEU A 917 -10.93 3.19 22.99
C LEU A 917 -12.24 2.50 22.59
N LEU A 918 -13.14 2.35 23.56
CA LEU A 918 -14.50 1.86 23.33
C LEU A 918 -15.50 3.02 23.39
N GLN A 919 -16.50 2.97 22.51
CA GLN A 919 -17.71 3.78 22.62
C GLN A 919 -18.91 2.89 22.93
N ARG A 920 -19.83 3.34 23.80
CA ARG A 920 -21.11 2.64 24.02
C ARG A 920 -21.88 2.52 22.71
N TYR A 921 -22.45 1.35 22.46
CA TYR A 921 -23.36 1.16 21.33
C TYR A 921 -24.73 1.76 21.67
N GLU A 922 -25.21 2.66 20.81
CA GLU A 922 -26.54 3.24 20.87
C GLU A 922 -27.26 2.81 19.58
N ALA A 923 -28.42 2.17 19.74
CA ALA A 923 -29.19 1.52 18.68
C ALA A 923 -30.14 2.48 17.98
#